data_AF-A0A437UVP4-F1
#
_entry.id   AF-A0A437UVP4-F1
#
_cell.length_a   1.000
_cell.length_b   1.000
_cell.length_c   1.000
_cell.angle_alpha   90.00
_cell.angle_beta   90.00
_cell.angle_gamma   90.00
#
_symmetry.space_group_name_H-M   'P 1'
#
loop_
_entity.id
_entity.type
_entity.pdbx_description
1 polymer ?
#
loop_
_entity_poly.entity_id
_entity_poly.type
_entity_poly.pdbx_seq_one_letter_code
_entity_poly.pdbx_strand_id
1 'polypeptide(L)'
;MDEVFEQEQAHLSEVYAKLEKIREALTADLEGDHAGAAQDLIDMSEEIRLNFNSADETMETLAAIETLNSVIDAYNHYHDIKLDELRRAILLLRQPYFAKVTLKMRPGRPPRDVYIGAAGMTDEHSIPFIVDWRSPVAETYYNQQMGETSYLVDGTPRTVELLLRRQFDIVRDRLNLYFDTTVAIEDSLLLGALKANRSEKLQAITATIQREQNTVVRHEDVPALLVSGIAGSGKTSVMLQRIAYLFYRMRTTLDPKQVFLFTPNQMFVHYIDTVLPTLGESNPQTVTWEAFLDSLGLSGRDPGTQADADELTKLEGLIARMELEAGDLREIRMDGVRLLTTAQIKNSLDRFKRIPTGPRLAALVEEELHEKLERRFDQLAKDDELQEEMLGLDVDEQLEYFGSTIAPYDEEETRALARIYAAKRFARAHDSIDSAAWLRVDRIGMRLLGKGNLSAAEWLYTKLLVAGGQAKHVRYVMIDEVQDYTEVQLMVLARYFPNARFLLLGDENQAIFEHTASFADLRRIFEATHGGVAECSLTTSYRSSPEITELFASLLDEDVAMNLSSVQRAGTPPEKLVRPDTRSYLAELERLIGGSDTDGGPIALIVQRRETVRWLEKQLGDRVRVLEPADTLPASGVVLLTLAMAKGLEFDHVIIADADGRDYPDTPLAKRRLYTAISRATHRITLLAQGALTPLLD
;
A
#
# COMPACT_ATOMS: atom_id res chain seq x y z
N MET A 1 -47.19 -9.99 9.89
CA MET A 1 -46.10 -9.03 10.10
C MET A 1 -44.95 -9.83 10.68
N ASP A 2 -43.75 -9.62 10.16
CA ASP A 2 -42.56 -10.30 10.64
C ASP A 2 -42.08 -9.60 11.92
N GLU A 3 -42.38 -10.21 13.08
CA GLU A 3 -42.09 -9.65 14.40
C GLU A 3 -40.59 -9.39 14.60
N VAL A 4 -39.73 -10.22 14.02
CA VAL A 4 -38.28 -10.07 14.08
C VAL A 4 -37.84 -8.85 13.28
N PHE A 5 -38.39 -8.68 12.07
CA PHE A 5 -38.11 -7.50 11.25
C PHE A 5 -38.47 -6.20 11.98
N GLU A 6 -39.64 -6.15 12.64
CA GLU A 6 -40.07 -4.98 13.41
C GLU A 6 -39.16 -4.68 14.60
N GLN A 7 -38.75 -5.71 15.35
CA GLN A 7 -37.81 -5.57 16.46
C GLN A 7 -36.45 -5.03 15.99
N GLU A 8 -35.91 -5.58 14.91
CA GLU A 8 -34.61 -5.15 14.37
C GLU A 8 -34.67 -3.76 13.72
N GLN A 9 -35.79 -3.40 13.07
CA GLN A 9 -36.02 -2.05 12.57
C GLN A 9 -36.15 -1.03 13.70
N ALA A 10 -36.83 -1.37 14.80
CA ALA A 10 -36.93 -0.51 15.97
C ALA A 10 -35.56 -0.27 16.63
N HIS A 11 -34.75 -1.33 16.76
CA HIS A 11 -33.38 -1.22 17.26
C HIS A 11 -32.51 -0.35 16.34
N LEU A 12 -32.60 -0.55 15.02
CA LEU A 12 -31.89 0.27 14.04
C LEU A 12 -32.25 1.75 14.16
N SER A 13 -33.54 2.08 14.28
CA SER A 13 -33.99 3.46 14.45
C SER A 13 -33.42 4.10 15.72
N GLU A 14 -33.34 3.35 16.83
CA GLU A 14 -32.74 3.84 18.08
C GLU A 14 -31.24 4.10 17.93
N VAL A 15 -30.51 3.14 17.35
CA VAL A 15 -29.06 3.25 17.10
C VAL A 15 -28.75 4.41 16.16
N TYR A 16 -29.53 4.57 15.09
CA TYR A 16 -29.35 5.65 14.13
C TYR A 16 -29.57 7.02 14.78
N ALA A 17 -30.62 7.20 15.57
CA ALA A 17 -30.87 8.44 16.30
C ALA A 17 -29.75 8.78 17.29
N LYS A 18 -29.17 7.77 17.96
CA LYS A 18 -27.98 7.94 18.82
C LYS A 18 -26.78 8.44 18.02
N LEU A 19 -26.50 7.85 16.85
CA LEU A 19 -25.41 8.26 15.98
C LEU A 19 -25.58 9.69 15.46
N GLU A 20 -26.81 10.10 15.12
CA GLU A 20 -27.09 11.49 14.69
C GLU A 20 -26.83 12.48 15.82
N LYS A 21 -27.29 12.18 17.04
CA LYS A 21 -27.02 13.00 18.23
C LYS A 21 -25.52 13.14 18.48
N ILE A 22 -24.76 12.05 18.36
CA ILE A 22 -23.29 12.06 18.52
C ILE A 22 -22.63 12.93 17.43
N ARG A 23 -23.00 12.74 16.15
CA ARG A 23 -22.49 13.55 15.03
C ARG A 23 -22.74 15.04 15.28
N GLU A 24 -23.97 15.42 15.65
CA GLU A 24 -24.35 16.81 15.87
C GLU A 24 -23.60 17.43 17.04
N ALA A 25 -23.48 16.71 18.16
CA ALA A 25 -22.71 17.14 19.31
C ALA A 25 -21.23 17.36 18.94
N LEU A 26 -20.60 16.40 18.28
CA LEU A 26 -19.19 16.50 17.87
C LEU A 26 -18.94 17.60 16.84
N THR A 27 -19.88 17.82 15.90
CA THR A 27 -19.77 18.90 14.91
C THR A 27 -19.84 20.27 15.58
N ALA A 28 -20.79 20.46 16.51
CA ALA A 28 -20.91 21.69 17.28
C ALA A 28 -19.70 21.95 18.19
N ASP A 29 -19.17 20.89 18.84
CA ASP A 29 -17.96 20.92 19.67
C ASP A 29 -16.76 21.40 18.83
N LEU A 30 -16.53 20.78 17.66
CA LEU A 30 -15.43 21.12 16.76
C LEU A 30 -15.52 22.55 16.18
N GLU A 31 -16.72 23.03 15.84
CA GLU A 31 -16.94 24.40 15.35
C GLU A 31 -16.72 25.44 16.47
N GLY A 32 -17.19 25.16 17.69
CA GLY A 32 -17.06 26.04 18.84
C GLY A 32 -15.62 26.11 19.38
N ASP A 33 -14.97 24.96 19.55
CA ASP A 33 -13.61 24.86 20.08
C ASP A 33 -12.60 25.51 19.15
N HIS A 34 -12.75 25.41 17.83
CA HIS A 34 -11.79 25.99 16.88
C HIS A 34 -11.80 27.54 16.91
N ALA A 35 -12.94 28.15 17.23
CA ALA A 35 -13.03 29.60 17.40
C ALA A 35 -12.46 30.06 18.76
N GLY A 36 -12.72 29.31 19.83
CA GLY A 36 -12.20 29.61 21.17
C GLY A 36 -10.69 29.39 21.28
N ALA A 37 -10.18 28.26 20.80
CA ALA A 37 -8.77 27.93 20.92
C ALA A 37 -7.85 28.78 20.05
N ALA A 38 -8.31 29.23 18.88
CA ALA A 38 -7.57 30.21 18.10
C ALA A 38 -7.37 31.52 18.90
N GLN A 39 -8.40 31.96 19.62
CA GLN A 39 -8.31 33.14 20.48
C GLN A 39 -7.42 32.89 21.70
N ASP A 40 -7.58 31.76 22.39
CA ASP A 40 -6.78 31.42 23.56
C ASP A 40 -5.28 31.27 23.21
N LEU A 41 -4.95 30.70 22.06
CA LEU A 41 -3.57 30.59 21.57
C LEU A 41 -2.97 31.96 21.22
N ILE A 42 -3.77 32.86 20.65
CA ILE A 42 -3.35 34.25 20.39
C ILE A 42 -3.06 34.94 21.72
N ASP A 43 -4.01 34.90 22.66
CA ASP A 43 -3.88 35.54 23.97
C ASP A 43 -2.64 35.01 24.74
N MET A 44 -2.42 33.69 24.73
CA MET A 44 -1.23 33.07 25.34
C MET A 44 0.07 33.42 24.63
N SER A 45 0.05 33.52 23.29
CA SER A 45 1.24 33.92 22.52
C SER A 45 1.61 35.39 22.75
N GLU A 46 0.62 36.26 23.00
CA GLU A 46 0.82 37.68 23.31
C GLU A 46 1.35 37.91 24.73
N GLU A 47 1.10 37.00 25.67
CA GLU A 47 1.63 37.05 27.05
C GLU A 47 3.12 36.65 27.15
N ILE A 48 3.66 35.92 26.17
CA ILE A 48 5.07 35.49 26.18
C ILE A 48 5.99 36.63 25.76
N ARG A 49 6.70 37.20 26.74
CA ARG A 49 7.76 38.18 26.49
C ARG A 49 9.07 37.48 26.16
N LEU A 50 9.43 37.45 24.88
CA LEU A 50 10.72 36.91 24.41
C LEU A 50 11.86 37.81 24.90
N ASN A 51 12.70 37.32 25.83
CA ASN A 51 13.81 38.10 26.40
C ASN A 51 15.06 37.21 26.53
N PHE A 52 16.10 37.53 25.75
CA PHE A 52 17.30 36.68 25.60
C PHE A 52 18.58 37.33 26.12
N ASN A 53 18.46 38.34 26.97
CA ASN A 53 19.58 39.19 27.39
C ASN A 53 20.48 38.57 28.47
N SER A 54 20.01 37.54 29.17
CA SER A 54 20.77 36.84 30.22
C SER A 54 20.41 35.35 30.25
N ALA A 55 21.36 34.50 30.69
CA ALA A 55 21.21 33.04 30.70
C ALA A 55 19.92 32.57 31.41
N ASP A 56 19.58 33.19 32.55
CA ASP A 56 18.36 32.89 33.31
C ASP A 56 17.08 33.30 32.53
N GLU A 57 17.06 34.47 31.89
CA GLU A 57 15.91 34.93 31.09
C GLU A 57 15.71 34.10 29.80
N THR A 58 16.80 33.65 29.16
CA THR A 58 16.75 32.67 28.05
C THR A 58 16.07 31.37 28.50
N MET A 59 16.39 30.89 29.71
CA MET A 59 15.84 29.64 30.24
C MET A 59 14.35 29.77 30.56
N GLU A 60 13.92 30.90 31.11
CA GLU A 60 12.50 31.22 31.31
C GLU A 60 11.75 31.35 29.97
N THR A 61 12.34 31.99 28.97
CA THR A 61 11.76 32.11 27.63
C THR A 61 11.61 30.76 26.95
N LEU A 62 12.63 29.89 27.02
CA LEU A 62 12.57 28.53 26.48
C LEU A 62 11.52 27.67 27.19
N ALA A 63 11.41 27.79 28.52
CA ALA A 63 10.39 27.09 29.29
C ALA A 63 8.96 27.55 28.92
N ALA A 64 8.76 28.85 28.67
CA ALA A 64 7.47 29.41 28.24
C ALA A 64 7.08 28.96 26.81
N ILE A 65 8.05 28.83 25.91
CA ILE A 65 7.82 28.28 24.57
C ILE A 65 7.50 26.78 24.65
N GLU A 66 8.21 26.03 25.49
CA GLU A 66 7.95 24.61 25.69
C GLU A 66 6.56 24.35 26.28
N THR A 67 6.10 25.19 27.22
CA THR A 67 4.74 25.09 27.76
C THR A 67 3.69 25.45 26.71
N LEU A 68 3.92 26.47 25.86
CA LEU A 68 3.00 26.81 24.78
C LEU A 68 2.91 25.67 23.76
N ASN A 69 4.05 25.11 23.33
CA ASN A 69 4.07 23.97 22.41
C ASN A 69 3.34 22.75 23.00
N SER A 70 3.54 22.46 24.28
CA SER A 70 2.83 21.39 24.98
C SER A 70 1.30 21.60 25.01
N VAL A 71 0.85 22.84 25.16
CA VAL A 71 -0.59 23.21 25.10
C VAL A 71 -1.13 23.06 23.67
N ILE A 72 -0.39 23.52 22.66
CA ILE A 72 -0.73 23.35 21.24
C ILE A 72 -0.86 21.85 20.90
N ASP A 73 0.11 21.04 21.34
CA ASP A 73 0.11 19.60 21.12
C ASP A 73 -1.09 18.92 21.80
N ALA A 74 -1.41 19.32 23.03
CA ALA A 74 -2.57 18.79 23.74
C ALA A 74 -3.89 19.15 23.03
N TYR A 75 -3.99 20.38 22.52
CA TYR A 75 -5.16 20.83 21.77
C TYR A 75 -5.31 20.08 20.44
N ASN A 76 -4.23 19.98 19.66
CA ASN A 76 -4.21 19.22 18.41
C ASN A 76 -4.61 17.76 18.65
N HIS A 77 -4.07 17.13 19.69
CA HIS A 77 -4.40 15.75 20.04
C HIS A 77 -5.88 15.58 20.44
N TYR A 78 -6.44 16.51 21.23
CA TYR A 78 -7.86 16.51 21.57
C TYR A 78 -8.74 16.67 20.31
N HIS A 79 -8.38 17.61 19.45
CA HIS A 79 -9.06 17.87 18.18
C HIS A 79 -9.05 16.64 17.26
N ASP A 80 -7.90 15.96 17.14
CA ASP A 80 -7.73 14.75 16.34
C ASP A 80 -8.61 13.59 16.84
N ILE A 81 -8.72 13.39 18.16
CA ILE A 81 -9.59 12.37 18.75
C ILE A 81 -11.07 12.62 18.39
N LYS A 82 -11.51 13.88 18.49
CA LYS A 82 -12.89 14.28 18.19
C LYS A 82 -13.20 14.15 16.70
N LEU A 83 -12.26 14.53 15.84
CA LEU A 83 -12.37 14.32 14.40
C LEU A 83 -12.49 12.84 14.05
N ASP A 84 -11.70 11.98 14.68
CA ASP A 84 -11.75 10.53 14.48
C ASP A 84 -13.09 9.93 14.95
N GLU A 85 -13.61 10.37 16.11
CA GLU A 85 -14.94 9.96 16.58
C GLU A 85 -16.06 10.42 15.64
N LEU A 86 -15.99 11.65 15.11
CA LEU A 86 -16.93 12.18 14.14
C LEU A 86 -16.86 11.39 12.83
N ARG A 87 -15.66 11.06 12.34
CA ARG A 87 -15.47 10.22 11.14
C ARG A 87 -16.14 8.86 11.30
N ARG A 88 -15.97 8.20 12.46
CA ARG A 88 -16.67 6.94 12.76
C ARG A 88 -18.18 7.11 12.76
N ALA A 89 -18.71 8.16 13.39
CA ALA A 89 -20.14 8.43 13.41
C ALA A 89 -20.71 8.64 11.98
N ILE A 90 -20.02 9.42 11.15
CA ILE A 90 -20.40 9.64 9.74
C ILE A 90 -20.37 8.33 8.94
N LEU A 91 -19.36 7.48 9.17
CA LEU A 91 -19.26 6.18 8.52
C LEU A 91 -20.45 5.29 8.90
N LEU A 92 -20.75 5.18 10.20
CA LEU A 92 -21.83 4.34 10.73
C LEU A 92 -23.22 4.88 10.34
N LEU A 93 -23.40 6.17 10.10
CA LEU A 93 -24.66 6.71 9.59
C LEU A 93 -24.99 6.26 8.16
N ARG A 94 -24.03 5.71 7.40
CA ARG A 94 -24.33 5.09 6.10
C ARG A 94 -24.94 3.70 6.28
N GLN A 95 -24.38 2.93 7.20
CA GLN A 95 -24.81 1.59 7.58
C GLN A 95 -24.32 1.31 9.01
N PRO A 96 -25.18 1.41 10.04
CA PRO A 96 -24.75 1.33 11.44
C PRO A 96 -24.10 0.00 11.82
N TYR A 97 -24.64 -1.11 11.31
CA TYR A 97 -24.10 -2.45 11.46
C TYR A 97 -24.55 -3.30 10.28
N PHE A 98 -23.80 -4.37 9.99
CA PHE A 98 -24.13 -5.31 8.92
C PHE A 98 -24.46 -6.70 9.46
N ALA A 99 -24.09 -6.99 10.72
CA ALA A 99 -24.32 -8.29 11.33
C ALA A 99 -24.66 -8.19 12.82
N LYS A 100 -25.26 -9.26 13.34
CA LYS A 100 -25.53 -9.49 14.75
C LYS A 100 -25.16 -10.93 15.09
N VAL A 101 -24.48 -11.11 16.21
CA VAL A 101 -24.29 -12.43 16.82
C VAL A 101 -24.86 -12.46 18.23
N THR A 102 -25.54 -13.55 18.59
CA THR A 102 -25.99 -13.78 19.97
C THR A 102 -25.03 -14.77 20.61
N LEU A 103 -24.30 -14.30 21.62
CA LEU A 103 -23.24 -15.06 22.28
C LEU A 103 -23.62 -15.36 23.73
N LYS A 104 -23.44 -16.62 24.11
CA LYS A 104 -23.50 -17.03 25.51
C LYS A 104 -22.08 -17.18 26.04
N MET A 105 -21.67 -16.18 26.81
CA MET A 105 -20.29 -16.03 27.29
C MET A 105 -19.91 -17.06 28.36
N ARG A 106 -20.86 -17.47 29.21
CA ARG A 106 -20.65 -18.42 30.31
C ARG A 106 -21.93 -19.21 30.59
N PRO A 107 -21.82 -20.46 31.09
CA PRO A 107 -22.97 -21.19 31.62
C PRO A 107 -23.68 -20.39 32.74
N GLY A 108 -25.02 -20.36 32.72
CA GLY A 108 -25.84 -19.70 33.75
C GLY A 108 -26.00 -18.17 33.60
N ARG A 109 -25.44 -17.55 32.56
CA ARG A 109 -25.74 -16.14 32.22
C ARG A 109 -26.62 -16.05 30.98
N PRO A 110 -27.49 -15.02 30.88
CA PRO A 110 -28.29 -14.80 29.69
C PRO A 110 -27.36 -14.51 28.49
N PRO A 111 -27.72 -14.98 27.28
CA PRO A 111 -27.03 -14.60 26.06
C PRO A 111 -27.05 -13.08 25.84
N ARG A 112 -26.07 -12.59 25.07
CA ARG A 112 -25.95 -11.17 24.73
C ARG A 112 -25.84 -11.00 23.24
N ASP A 113 -26.54 -10.00 22.72
CA ASP A 113 -26.44 -9.59 21.33
C ASP A 113 -25.23 -8.67 21.14
N VAL A 114 -24.49 -8.91 20.07
CA VAL A 114 -23.36 -8.11 19.64
C VAL A 114 -23.59 -7.70 18.20
N TYR A 115 -23.83 -6.41 17.99
CA TYR A 115 -23.99 -5.82 16.65
C TYR A 115 -22.62 -5.43 16.12
N ILE A 116 -22.32 -5.85 14.89
CA ILE A 116 -21.00 -5.70 14.26
C ILE A 116 -21.11 -4.72 13.10
N GLY A 117 -20.30 -3.67 13.14
CA GLY A 117 -20.25 -2.60 12.14
C GLY A 117 -18.85 -2.37 11.57
N ALA A 118 -18.78 -1.48 10.58
CA ALA A 118 -17.52 -1.07 9.96
C ALA A 118 -16.57 -0.36 10.93
N ALA A 119 -17.13 0.30 11.95
CA ALA A 119 -16.40 0.92 13.05
C ALA A 119 -17.11 0.61 14.38
N GLY A 120 -16.40 0.74 15.50
CA GLY A 120 -16.98 0.67 16.84
C GLY A 120 -17.56 2.01 17.30
N MET A 121 -18.62 1.97 18.10
CA MET A 121 -19.17 3.14 18.79
C MET A 121 -19.66 2.77 20.20
N THR A 122 -19.38 3.66 21.15
CA THR A 122 -19.76 3.52 22.56
C THR A 122 -20.73 4.61 22.98
N ASP A 123 -21.57 4.33 23.96
CA ASP A 123 -22.44 5.33 24.57
C ASP A 123 -21.68 6.22 25.58
N GLU A 124 -22.42 7.15 26.21
CA GLU A 124 -21.92 8.06 27.24
C GLU A 124 -21.32 7.34 28.48
N HIS A 125 -21.56 6.04 28.63
CA HIS A 125 -21.03 5.19 29.70
C HIS A 125 -19.91 4.26 29.23
N SER A 126 -19.36 4.49 28.03
CA SER A 126 -18.34 3.64 27.40
C SER A 126 -18.82 2.19 27.14
N ILE A 127 -20.13 1.96 27.07
CA ILE A 127 -20.69 0.67 26.71
C ILE A 127 -20.78 0.59 25.19
N PRO A 128 -20.16 -0.41 24.54
CA PRO A 128 -20.24 -0.54 23.09
C PRO A 128 -21.66 -0.93 22.67
N PHE A 129 -22.28 -0.13 21.82
CA PHE A 129 -23.55 -0.45 21.19
C PHE A 129 -23.37 -0.87 19.72
N ILE A 130 -22.25 -0.51 19.09
CA ILE A 130 -21.76 -1.11 17.85
C ILE A 130 -20.33 -1.58 18.10
N VAL A 131 -20.07 -2.86 17.82
CA VAL A 131 -18.74 -3.45 17.92
C VAL A 131 -18.06 -3.40 16.55
N ASP A 132 -16.81 -2.96 16.57
CA ASP A 132 -15.97 -2.95 15.39
C ASP A 132 -15.70 -4.37 14.88
N TRP A 133 -15.79 -4.59 13.56
CA TRP A 133 -15.49 -5.89 12.94
C TRP A 133 -14.06 -6.40 13.21
N ARG A 134 -13.12 -5.51 13.54
CA ARG A 134 -11.73 -5.82 13.89
C ARG A 134 -11.58 -6.28 15.34
N SER A 135 -12.60 -6.09 16.17
CA SER A 135 -12.60 -6.54 17.55
C SER A 135 -12.42 -8.06 17.65
N PRO A 136 -11.70 -8.58 18.67
CA PRO A 136 -11.59 -10.01 18.90
C PRO A 136 -12.93 -10.75 18.96
N VAL A 137 -13.94 -10.17 19.62
CA VAL A 137 -15.26 -10.83 19.76
C VAL A 137 -15.97 -11.00 18.41
N ALA A 138 -15.70 -10.11 17.44
CA ALA A 138 -16.28 -10.19 16.09
C ALA A 138 -15.75 -11.41 15.29
N GLU A 139 -14.65 -12.03 15.70
CA GLU A 139 -14.15 -13.28 15.11
C GLU A 139 -15.18 -14.42 15.16
N THR A 140 -16.04 -14.41 16.19
CA THR A 140 -17.13 -15.38 16.33
C THR A 140 -18.11 -15.37 15.15
N TYR A 141 -18.28 -14.23 14.48
CA TYR A 141 -19.08 -14.13 13.26
C TYR A 141 -18.41 -14.82 12.06
N TYR A 142 -17.08 -14.67 11.94
CA TYR A 142 -16.28 -15.16 10.81
C TYR A 142 -15.78 -16.61 10.96
N ASN A 143 -15.84 -17.23 12.14
CA ASN A 143 -15.41 -18.62 12.34
C ASN A 143 -16.31 -19.67 11.65
N GLN A 144 -17.46 -19.24 11.13
CA GLN A 144 -18.39 -20.03 10.30
C GLN A 144 -18.96 -21.31 10.94
N GLN A 145 -18.90 -21.44 12.26
CA GLN A 145 -19.45 -22.58 13.02
C GLN A 145 -20.42 -22.08 14.09
N MET A 146 -21.66 -22.58 14.09
CA MET A 146 -22.60 -22.40 15.20
C MET A 146 -22.20 -23.28 16.39
N GLY A 147 -22.58 -22.88 17.60
CA GLY A 147 -22.22 -23.60 18.82
C GLY A 147 -20.91 -23.12 19.45
N GLU A 148 -20.14 -24.03 20.04
CA GLU A 148 -18.92 -23.67 20.78
C GLU A 148 -17.83 -23.14 19.85
N THR A 149 -17.34 -21.94 20.14
CA THR A 149 -16.26 -21.26 19.42
C THR A 149 -15.37 -20.50 20.39
N SER A 150 -14.20 -20.07 19.95
CA SER A 150 -13.30 -19.23 20.75
C SER A 150 -12.69 -18.10 19.94
N TYR A 151 -12.30 -17.03 20.64
CA TYR A 151 -11.52 -15.92 20.10
C TYR A 151 -10.42 -15.50 21.09
N LEU A 152 -9.37 -14.83 20.62
CA LEU A 152 -8.22 -14.46 21.45
C LEU A 152 -8.32 -13.00 21.94
N VAL A 153 -8.24 -12.80 23.25
CA VAL A 153 -8.08 -11.47 23.87
C VAL A 153 -6.73 -11.42 24.55
N ASP A 154 -5.83 -10.57 24.07
CA ASP A 154 -4.46 -10.44 24.60
C ASP A 154 -3.73 -11.80 24.72
N GLY A 155 -3.87 -12.64 23.69
CA GLY A 155 -3.30 -14.00 23.64
C GLY A 155 -4.02 -15.04 24.49
N THR A 156 -5.06 -14.66 25.24
CA THR A 156 -5.86 -15.59 26.05
C THR A 156 -7.12 -16.03 25.30
N PRO A 157 -7.36 -17.34 25.09
CA PRO A 157 -8.58 -17.81 24.46
C PRO A 157 -9.80 -17.58 25.36
N ARG A 158 -10.87 -17.11 24.74
CA ARG A 158 -12.20 -16.95 25.34
C ARG A 158 -13.17 -17.86 24.61
N THR A 159 -13.59 -18.93 25.28
CA THR A 159 -14.61 -19.85 24.77
C THR A 159 -16.01 -19.27 24.99
N VAL A 160 -16.83 -19.31 23.96
CA VAL A 160 -18.22 -18.82 23.94
C VAL A 160 -19.09 -19.75 23.10
N GLU A 161 -20.40 -19.73 23.34
CA GLU A 161 -21.36 -20.46 22.52
C GLU A 161 -22.12 -19.47 21.62
N LEU A 162 -21.98 -19.61 20.30
CA LEU A 162 -22.69 -18.83 19.27
C LEU A 162 -24.09 -19.43 19.05
N LEU A 163 -25.11 -18.68 19.44
CA LEU A 163 -26.51 -19.10 19.40
C LEU A 163 -27.28 -18.58 18.19
N LEU A 164 -26.92 -17.39 17.72
CA LEU A 164 -27.52 -16.76 16.54
C LEU A 164 -26.45 -16.06 15.75
N ARG A 165 -26.54 -16.16 14.43
CA ARG A 165 -25.80 -15.32 13.50
C ARG A 165 -26.77 -14.77 12.47
N ARG A 166 -26.87 -13.46 12.44
CA ARG A 166 -27.76 -12.68 11.58
C ARG A 166 -26.98 -11.68 10.76
N GLN A 167 -27.33 -11.57 9.49
CA GLN A 167 -26.83 -10.55 8.57
C GLN A 167 -27.96 -9.62 8.15
N PHE A 168 -27.63 -8.36 7.90
CA PHE A 168 -28.59 -7.33 7.54
C PHE A 168 -28.22 -6.63 6.23
N ASP A 169 -29.26 -6.29 5.46
CA ASP A 169 -29.20 -5.24 4.44
C ASP A 169 -29.82 -3.97 5.03
N ILE A 170 -28.96 -3.01 5.36
CA ILE A 170 -29.34 -1.75 6.02
C ILE A 170 -28.79 -0.60 5.21
N VAL A 171 -29.64 0.40 5.00
CA VAL A 171 -29.25 1.67 4.39
C VAL A 171 -29.75 2.79 5.28
N ARG A 172 -28.81 3.51 5.89
CA ARG A 172 -29.08 4.54 6.89
C ARG A 172 -29.94 3.98 8.03
N ASP A 173 -31.16 4.48 8.17
CA ASP A 173 -32.14 4.15 9.19
C ASP A 173 -33.14 3.06 8.75
N ARG A 174 -33.01 2.53 7.52
CA ARG A 174 -33.94 1.56 6.96
C ARG A 174 -33.34 0.16 6.86
N LEU A 175 -34.01 -0.80 7.50
CA LEU A 175 -33.79 -2.22 7.29
C LEU A 175 -34.50 -2.64 5.99
N ASN A 176 -33.76 -3.20 5.05
CA ASN A 176 -34.33 -3.74 3.81
C ASN A 176 -34.63 -5.23 3.99
N LEU A 177 -33.65 -6.00 4.48
CA LEU A 177 -33.70 -7.46 4.62
C LEU A 177 -32.82 -7.92 5.79
N TYR A 178 -33.12 -9.10 6.36
CA TYR A 178 -32.23 -9.80 7.28
C TYR A 178 -32.23 -11.30 6.99
N PHE A 179 -31.15 -11.98 7.40
CA PHE A 179 -30.97 -13.42 7.19
C PHE A 179 -30.26 -14.07 8.37
N ASP A 180 -30.75 -15.23 8.82
CA ASP A 180 -30.09 -16.05 9.82
C ASP A 180 -29.33 -17.18 9.14
N THR A 181 -28.05 -17.37 9.46
CA THR A 181 -27.20 -18.35 8.75
C THR A 181 -26.52 -19.32 9.71
N THR A 182 -26.77 -20.61 9.54
CA THR A 182 -26.18 -21.70 10.34
C THR A 182 -24.82 -22.18 9.81
N VAL A 183 -24.61 -22.09 8.50
CA VAL A 183 -23.31 -22.27 7.80
C VAL A 183 -23.03 -20.96 7.06
N ALA A 184 -21.78 -20.50 6.98
CA ALA A 184 -21.53 -19.26 6.26
C ALA A 184 -21.85 -19.46 4.77
N ILE A 185 -22.95 -18.85 4.34
CA ILE A 185 -23.21 -18.37 2.98
C ILE A 185 -22.75 -19.34 1.87
N GLU A 186 -23.40 -20.51 1.77
CA GLU A 186 -23.50 -21.26 0.51
C GLU A 186 -24.65 -20.73 -0.38
N ASP A 187 -25.47 -19.80 0.13
CA ASP A 187 -26.63 -19.31 -0.61
C ASP A 187 -26.26 -18.19 -1.57
N SER A 188 -25.89 -18.61 -2.79
CA SER A 188 -25.90 -17.82 -4.01
C SER A 188 -27.24 -17.05 -4.24
N LEU A 189 -28.33 -17.42 -3.56
CA LEU A 189 -29.60 -16.68 -3.45
C LEU A 189 -29.46 -15.33 -2.71
N LEU A 190 -28.64 -15.27 -1.66
CA LEU A 190 -28.44 -14.13 -0.75
C LEU A 190 -27.64 -13.00 -1.42
N LEU A 191 -26.60 -13.35 -2.17
CA LEU A 191 -25.79 -12.41 -2.96
C LEU A 191 -26.58 -11.73 -4.09
N GLY A 192 -27.53 -12.43 -4.73
CA GLY A 192 -28.32 -11.85 -5.81
C GLY A 192 -29.47 -10.96 -5.35
N ALA A 193 -30.02 -11.18 -4.16
CA ALA A 193 -31.00 -10.24 -3.58
C ALA A 193 -30.34 -8.92 -3.16
N LEU A 194 -29.10 -8.98 -2.66
CA LEU A 194 -28.27 -7.82 -2.30
C LEU A 194 -27.76 -7.04 -3.54
N LYS A 195 -27.43 -7.74 -4.64
CA LYS A 195 -26.94 -7.10 -5.89
C LYS A 195 -28.03 -6.42 -6.72
N ALA A 196 -29.29 -6.87 -6.65
CA ALA A 196 -30.34 -6.45 -7.58
C ALA A 196 -30.76 -4.96 -7.51
N ASN A 197 -30.23 -4.14 -6.59
CA ASN A 197 -30.73 -2.76 -6.39
C ASN A 197 -29.72 -1.64 -6.09
N ARG A 198 -28.39 -1.81 -6.15
CA ARG A 198 -27.45 -0.72 -5.79
C ARG A 198 -26.13 -0.71 -6.56
N SER A 199 -25.59 0.49 -6.79
CA SER A 199 -24.30 0.72 -7.45
C SER A 199 -23.16 -0.01 -6.74
N GLU A 200 -22.40 -0.78 -7.50
CA GLU A 200 -21.63 -1.96 -7.07
C GLU A 200 -20.36 -1.74 -6.23
N LYS A 201 -19.89 -0.52 -5.92
CA LYS A 201 -18.44 -0.40 -5.67
C LYS A 201 -17.89 -0.54 -4.24
N LEU A 202 -18.60 -0.30 -3.13
CA LEU A 202 -17.85 0.00 -1.88
C LEU A 202 -18.44 -0.43 -0.51
N GLN A 203 -19.59 -1.13 -0.41
CA GLN A 203 -20.25 -1.30 0.90
C GLN A 203 -20.33 -2.74 1.48
N ALA A 204 -19.76 -3.77 0.84
CA ALA A 204 -19.95 -5.15 1.31
C ALA A 204 -18.67 -5.99 1.55
N ILE A 205 -17.47 -5.38 1.52
CA ILE A 205 -16.22 -6.19 1.59
C ILE A 205 -16.02 -6.81 2.99
N THR A 206 -16.35 -6.10 4.07
CA THR A 206 -16.21 -6.60 5.45
C THR A 206 -17.29 -7.61 5.84
N ALA A 207 -18.53 -7.38 5.42
CA ALA A 207 -19.66 -8.26 5.70
C ALA A 207 -19.56 -9.64 5.00
N THR A 208 -18.75 -9.74 3.95
CA THR A 208 -18.62 -10.94 3.13
C THR A 208 -17.29 -11.68 3.33
N ILE A 209 -16.48 -11.26 4.32
CA ILE A 209 -15.19 -11.92 4.62
C ILE A 209 -15.44 -13.39 4.91
N GLN A 210 -14.78 -14.24 4.13
CA GLN A 210 -14.84 -15.68 4.29
C GLN A 210 -13.81 -16.20 5.28
N ARG A 211 -13.94 -17.46 5.70
CA ARG A 211 -13.04 -18.07 6.69
C ARG A 211 -11.58 -18.00 6.25
N GLU A 212 -11.27 -18.39 5.02
CA GLU A 212 -9.90 -18.34 4.47
C GLU A 212 -9.33 -16.90 4.45
N GLN A 213 -10.16 -15.94 4.06
CA GLN A 213 -9.80 -14.52 4.04
C GLN A 213 -9.57 -13.97 5.46
N ASN A 214 -10.45 -14.31 6.40
CA ASN A 214 -10.31 -13.92 7.81
C ASN A 214 -9.05 -14.53 8.44
N THR A 215 -8.70 -15.77 8.09
CA THR A 215 -7.44 -16.40 8.51
C THR A 215 -6.24 -15.57 8.08
N VAL A 216 -6.21 -15.05 6.84
CA VAL A 216 -5.14 -14.16 6.39
C VAL A 216 -5.18 -12.81 7.12
N VAL A 217 -6.35 -12.18 7.24
CA VAL A 217 -6.51 -10.86 7.89
C VAL A 217 -6.01 -10.89 9.33
N ARG A 218 -6.39 -11.93 10.09
CA ARG A 218 -6.05 -12.11 11.50
C ARG A 218 -4.81 -12.97 11.73
N HIS A 219 -4.10 -13.36 10.67
CA HIS A 219 -2.91 -14.21 10.77
C HIS A 219 -1.88 -13.57 11.70
N GLU A 220 -1.17 -14.41 12.44
CA GLU A 220 -0.09 -14.02 13.32
C GLU A 220 0.98 -13.19 12.60
N ASP A 221 1.70 -12.46 13.43
CA ASP A 221 2.71 -11.48 13.09
C ASP A 221 4.06 -12.14 12.79
N VAL A 222 4.16 -12.75 11.61
CA VAL A 222 5.36 -13.45 11.12
C VAL A 222 6.32 -12.52 10.34
N PRO A 223 7.59 -12.89 10.14
CA PRO A 223 8.54 -12.09 9.36
C PRO A 223 8.10 -11.88 7.90
N ALA A 224 7.61 -12.92 7.23
CA ALA A 224 6.99 -12.84 5.91
C ALA A 224 5.81 -13.81 5.81
N LEU A 225 4.71 -13.35 5.22
CA LEU A 225 3.51 -14.14 4.94
C LEU A 225 3.23 -14.09 3.44
N LEU A 226 3.34 -15.24 2.77
CA LEU A 226 2.93 -15.44 1.39
C LEU A 226 1.46 -15.86 1.34
N VAL A 227 0.64 -15.10 0.63
CA VAL A 227 -0.77 -15.40 0.37
C VAL A 227 -0.90 -15.82 -1.09
N SER A 228 -0.94 -17.12 -1.31
CA SER A 228 -1.13 -17.73 -2.63
C SER A 228 -2.62 -17.85 -2.91
N GLY A 229 -3.14 -16.95 -3.74
CA GLY A 229 -4.58 -16.89 -4.02
C GLY A 229 -4.86 -16.93 -5.51
N ILE A 230 -5.87 -17.69 -5.92
CA ILE A 230 -6.27 -17.76 -7.32
C ILE A 230 -6.87 -16.45 -7.84
N ALA A 231 -7.16 -16.38 -9.13
CA ALA A 231 -7.90 -15.27 -9.70
C ALA A 231 -9.30 -15.12 -9.08
N GLY A 232 -9.63 -13.89 -8.68
CA GLY A 232 -10.94 -13.58 -8.11
C GLY A 232 -11.14 -13.98 -6.65
N SER A 233 -10.09 -14.42 -5.93
CA SER A 233 -10.18 -14.78 -4.51
C SER A 233 -10.20 -13.61 -3.54
N GLY A 234 -10.08 -12.38 -4.03
CA GLY A 234 -10.14 -11.17 -3.21
C GLY A 234 -8.83 -10.81 -2.51
N LYS A 235 -7.66 -11.24 -3.03
CA LYS A 235 -6.32 -10.93 -2.48
C LYS A 235 -6.15 -9.45 -2.08
N THR A 236 -6.38 -8.51 -3.01
CA THR A 236 -6.26 -7.07 -2.73
C THR A 236 -7.22 -6.63 -1.62
N SER A 237 -8.45 -7.15 -1.58
CA SER A 237 -9.40 -6.86 -0.49
C SER A 237 -8.90 -7.39 0.86
N VAL A 238 -8.38 -8.62 0.90
CA VAL A 238 -7.79 -9.23 2.09
C VAL A 238 -6.59 -8.43 2.59
N MET A 239 -5.74 -7.95 1.68
CA MET A 239 -4.60 -7.08 2.01
C MET A 239 -5.06 -5.78 2.68
N LEU A 240 -6.05 -5.09 2.12
CA LEU A 240 -6.58 -3.84 2.68
C LEU A 240 -7.25 -4.07 4.04
N GLN A 241 -7.99 -5.17 4.18
CA GLN A 241 -8.57 -5.57 5.45
C GLN A 241 -7.49 -5.90 6.50
N ARG A 242 -6.40 -6.55 6.09
CA ARG A 242 -5.25 -6.81 6.99
C ARG A 242 -4.58 -5.52 7.43
N ILE A 243 -4.37 -4.55 6.53
CA ILE A 243 -3.85 -3.23 6.89
C ILE A 243 -4.77 -2.55 7.92
N ALA A 244 -6.08 -2.51 7.65
CA ALA A 244 -7.06 -1.94 8.58
C ALA A 244 -7.07 -2.67 9.95
N TYR A 245 -6.95 -4.00 9.95
CA TYR A 245 -6.84 -4.80 11.17
C TYR A 245 -5.55 -4.48 11.95
N LEU A 246 -4.41 -4.31 11.27
CA LEU A 246 -3.14 -3.95 11.89
C LEU A 246 -3.21 -2.55 12.51
N PHE A 247 -3.77 -1.56 11.82
CA PHE A 247 -3.96 -0.22 12.38
C PHE A 247 -4.88 -0.25 13.60
N TYR A 248 -6.00 -0.95 13.55
CA TYR A 248 -6.86 -1.09 14.72
C TYR A 248 -6.15 -1.75 15.92
N ARG A 249 -5.48 -2.89 15.68
CA ARG A 249 -4.78 -3.64 16.73
C ARG A 249 -3.59 -2.86 17.30
N MET A 250 -2.92 -2.07 16.46
CA MET A 250 -1.68 -1.35 16.80
C MET A 250 -1.86 0.17 16.81
N ARG A 251 -3.08 0.67 17.01
CA ARG A 251 -3.44 2.11 16.90
C ARG A 251 -2.61 3.06 17.76
N THR A 252 -1.97 2.56 18.81
CA THR A 252 -1.09 3.34 19.70
C THR A 252 0.40 3.22 19.36
N THR A 253 0.80 2.32 18.46
CA THR A 253 2.22 1.98 18.21
C THR A 253 2.61 1.91 16.73
N LEU A 254 1.64 1.96 15.80
CA LEU A 254 1.88 1.85 14.37
C LEU A 254 1.41 3.14 13.68
N ASP A 255 2.36 3.91 13.19
CA ASP A 255 2.09 5.09 12.36
C ASP A 255 1.89 4.63 10.88
N PRO A 256 0.89 5.16 10.15
CA PRO A 256 0.70 4.88 8.72
C PRO A 256 1.95 5.07 7.85
N LYS A 257 2.85 6.00 8.21
CA LYS A 257 4.14 6.22 7.52
C LYS A 257 5.11 5.04 7.67
N GLN A 258 4.90 4.16 8.64
CA GLN A 258 5.69 2.95 8.86
C GLN A 258 5.15 1.73 8.09
N VAL A 259 4.12 1.92 7.25
CA VAL A 259 3.50 0.88 6.43
C VAL A 259 3.65 1.26 4.97
N PHE A 260 4.26 0.37 4.18
CA PHE A 260 4.41 0.53 2.73
C PHE A 260 3.53 -0.47 1.99
N LEU A 261 2.87 0.00 0.94
CA LEU A 261 2.08 -0.82 0.04
C LEU A 261 2.59 -0.66 -1.39
N PHE A 262 3.17 -1.73 -1.92
CA PHE A 262 3.63 -1.82 -3.30
C PHE A 262 2.54 -2.40 -4.19
N THR A 263 2.22 -1.69 -5.27
CA THR A 263 1.24 -2.10 -6.28
C THR A 263 1.85 -2.01 -7.69
N PRO A 264 1.49 -2.90 -8.63
CA PRO A 264 2.06 -2.88 -9.97
C PRO A 264 1.60 -1.71 -10.85
N ASN A 265 0.45 -1.06 -10.55
CA ASN A 265 -0.12 -0.03 -11.42
C ASN A 265 -0.70 1.16 -10.63
N GLN A 266 -0.47 2.38 -11.12
CA GLN A 266 -0.95 3.64 -10.56
C GLN A 266 -2.49 3.72 -10.42
N MET A 267 -3.25 3.05 -11.29
CA MET A 267 -4.72 3.01 -11.19
C MET A 267 -5.19 2.42 -9.85
N PHE A 268 -4.44 1.49 -9.26
CA PHE A 268 -4.76 0.91 -7.95
C PHE A 268 -4.46 1.84 -6.78
N VAL A 269 -3.50 2.75 -6.92
CA VAL A 269 -3.19 3.74 -5.88
C VAL A 269 -4.44 4.57 -5.55
N HIS A 270 -5.14 5.04 -6.59
CA HIS A 270 -6.39 5.81 -6.43
C HIS A 270 -7.52 4.99 -5.81
N TYR A 271 -7.60 3.70 -6.13
CA TYR A 271 -8.56 2.79 -5.52
C TYR A 271 -8.30 2.64 -4.02
N ILE A 272 -7.04 2.40 -3.63
CA ILE A 272 -6.62 2.27 -2.23
C ILE A 272 -6.92 3.56 -1.46
N ASP A 273 -6.63 4.72 -2.08
CA ASP A 273 -6.89 6.04 -1.50
C ASP A 273 -8.36 6.28 -1.18
N THR A 274 -9.26 5.54 -1.84
CA THR A 274 -10.70 5.61 -1.59
C THR A 274 -11.17 4.55 -0.59
N VAL A 275 -10.61 3.35 -0.59
CA VAL A 275 -11.15 2.20 0.15
C VAL A 275 -10.80 2.24 1.63
N LEU A 276 -9.54 2.44 2.01
CA LEU A 276 -9.16 2.44 3.43
C LEU A 276 -9.87 3.55 4.25
N PRO A 277 -10.08 4.77 3.72
CA PRO A 277 -10.86 5.77 4.41
C PRO A 277 -12.32 5.36 4.61
N THR A 278 -12.89 4.57 3.69
CA THR A 278 -14.24 3.99 3.89
C THR A 278 -14.28 2.89 4.96
N LEU A 279 -13.13 2.34 5.36
CA LEU A 279 -12.99 1.46 6.51
C LEU A 279 -12.63 2.23 7.80
N GLY A 280 -12.60 3.56 7.74
CA GLY A 280 -12.27 4.43 8.87
C GLY A 280 -10.79 4.41 9.24
N GLU A 281 -9.89 4.14 8.28
CA GLU A 281 -8.45 4.06 8.50
C GLU A 281 -7.67 5.04 7.61
N SER A 282 -6.47 5.40 8.06
CA SER A 282 -5.54 6.22 7.28
C SER A 282 -4.83 5.41 6.19
N ASN A 283 -4.41 6.07 5.12
CA ASN A 283 -3.70 5.38 4.04
C ASN A 283 -2.22 5.14 4.42
N PRO A 284 -1.67 3.95 4.10
CA PRO A 284 -0.23 3.70 4.17
C PRO A 284 0.50 4.40 3.02
N GLN A 285 1.83 4.36 3.04
CA GLN A 285 2.67 4.80 1.92
C GLN A 285 2.46 3.88 0.72
N THR A 286 1.60 4.27 -0.20
CA THR A 286 1.24 3.46 -1.38
C THR A 286 2.02 3.92 -2.60
N VAL A 287 2.82 3.02 -3.19
CA VAL A 287 3.76 3.35 -4.28
C VAL A 287 3.84 2.23 -5.32
N THR A 288 4.19 2.58 -6.55
CA THR A 288 4.69 1.61 -7.55
C THR A 288 6.19 1.43 -7.40
N TRP A 289 6.76 0.39 -8.03
CA TRP A 289 8.23 0.20 -8.04
C TRP A 289 8.97 1.42 -8.62
N GLU A 290 8.48 1.96 -9.73
CA GLU A 290 9.08 3.14 -10.37
C GLU A 290 8.95 4.38 -9.48
N ALA A 291 7.76 4.64 -8.90
CA ALA A 291 7.55 5.78 -8.01
C ALA A 291 8.43 5.67 -6.74
N PHE A 292 8.65 4.45 -6.23
CA PHE A 292 9.58 4.21 -5.14
C PHE A 292 11.02 4.59 -5.53
N LEU A 293 11.51 4.15 -6.70
CA LEU A 293 12.83 4.53 -7.19
C LEU A 293 12.94 6.05 -7.43
N ASP A 294 11.90 6.67 -7.97
CA ASP A 294 11.83 8.11 -8.20
C ASP A 294 11.92 8.90 -6.89
N SER A 295 11.22 8.45 -5.84
CA SER A 295 11.28 9.05 -4.50
C SER A 295 12.70 9.02 -3.90
N LEU A 296 13.54 8.10 -4.36
CA LEU A 296 14.95 7.97 -3.96
C LEU A 296 15.91 8.76 -4.86
N GLY A 297 15.39 9.56 -5.79
CA GLY A 297 16.16 10.34 -6.76
C GLY A 297 16.78 9.50 -7.88
N LEU A 298 16.21 8.32 -8.17
CA LEU A 298 16.69 7.41 -9.22
C LEU A 298 15.88 7.48 -10.51
N SER A 299 15.13 8.57 -10.68
CA SER A 299 14.33 8.81 -11.87
C SER A 299 15.17 8.86 -13.15
N GLY A 300 14.59 8.35 -14.23
CA GLY A 300 15.24 8.31 -15.55
C GLY A 300 16.29 7.20 -15.73
N ARG A 301 16.57 6.39 -14.70
CA ARG A 301 17.37 5.15 -14.83
C ARG A 301 16.47 3.98 -15.25
N ASP A 302 17.07 2.97 -15.86
CA ASP A 302 16.40 1.67 -16.04
C ASP A 302 15.98 1.11 -14.68
N PRO A 303 14.72 0.67 -14.48
CA PRO A 303 14.22 0.24 -13.17
C PRO A 303 14.83 -1.06 -12.66
N GLY A 304 15.65 -1.76 -13.47
CA GLY A 304 16.30 -3.01 -13.10
C GLY A 304 15.41 -4.25 -13.27
N THR A 305 14.34 -4.16 -14.07
CA THR A 305 13.43 -5.30 -14.36
C THR A 305 14.08 -6.38 -15.24
N GLN A 306 15.25 -6.10 -15.82
CA GLN A 306 16.04 -7.04 -16.62
C GLN A 306 17.41 -7.31 -15.99
N ALA A 307 17.65 -6.83 -14.75
CA ALA A 307 18.90 -7.07 -14.05
C ALA A 307 18.97 -8.51 -13.54
N ASP A 308 20.19 -9.04 -13.44
CA ASP A 308 20.44 -10.42 -13.01
C ASP A 308 20.64 -10.49 -11.49
N ALA A 309 19.92 -11.40 -10.84
CA ALA A 309 20.04 -11.61 -9.39
C ALA A 309 21.44 -12.10 -8.99
N ASP A 310 22.10 -12.88 -9.84
CA ASP A 310 23.46 -13.37 -9.58
C ASP A 310 24.48 -12.23 -9.49
N GLU A 311 24.24 -11.12 -10.20
CA GLU A 311 25.09 -9.93 -10.13
C GLU A 311 24.95 -9.22 -8.78
N LEU A 312 23.75 -9.18 -8.21
CA LEU A 312 23.53 -8.64 -6.86
C LEU A 312 24.20 -9.53 -5.81
N THR A 313 24.06 -10.85 -5.91
CA THR A 313 24.79 -11.79 -5.01
C THR A 313 26.31 -11.62 -5.14
N LYS A 314 26.82 -11.42 -6.35
CA LYS A 314 28.24 -11.13 -6.59
C LYS A 314 28.67 -9.82 -5.92
N LEU A 315 27.84 -8.76 -5.98
CA LEU A 315 28.11 -7.50 -5.28
C LEU A 315 28.27 -7.70 -3.78
N GLU A 316 27.42 -8.50 -3.14
CA GLU A 316 27.52 -8.76 -1.69
C GLU A 316 28.89 -9.35 -1.32
N GLY A 317 29.38 -10.32 -2.09
CA GLY A 317 30.68 -10.95 -1.87
C GLY A 317 31.88 -10.04 -2.18
N LEU A 318 31.76 -9.18 -3.19
CA LEU A 318 32.82 -8.28 -3.61
C LEU A 318 32.98 -7.07 -2.69
N ILE A 319 31.88 -6.44 -2.28
CA ILE A 319 31.91 -5.21 -1.47
C ILE A 319 32.59 -5.45 -0.11
N ALA A 320 32.33 -6.58 0.53
CA ALA A 320 32.96 -6.91 1.81
C ALA A 320 34.50 -7.02 1.73
N ARG A 321 35.08 -7.17 0.54
CA ARG A 321 36.53 -7.38 0.32
C ARG A 321 37.20 -6.24 -0.45
N MET A 322 36.44 -5.24 -0.88
CA MET A 322 36.97 -4.14 -1.66
C MET A 322 37.55 -3.04 -0.77
N GLU A 323 38.49 -2.28 -1.32
CA GLU A 323 38.91 -0.98 -0.80
C GLU A 323 38.33 0.13 -1.68
N LEU A 324 37.96 1.25 -1.04
CA LEU A 324 37.50 2.45 -1.73
C LEU A 324 38.70 3.22 -2.32
N GLU A 325 38.66 3.44 -3.63
CA GLU A 325 39.71 4.18 -4.35
C GLU A 325 39.48 5.69 -4.24
N ALA A 326 40.52 6.51 -4.43
CA ALA A 326 40.39 7.97 -4.44
C ALA A 326 39.35 8.46 -5.46
N GLY A 327 39.21 7.76 -6.57
CA GLY A 327 38.24 8.10 -7.61
C GLY A 327 36.81 7.65 -7.32
N ASP A 328 36.59 6.83 -6.30
CA ASP A 328 35.27 6.44 -5.77
C ASP A 328 34.71 7.52 -4.84
N LEU A 329 35.49 8.55 -4.52
CA LEU A 329 35.09 9.66 -3.65
C LEU A 329 34.66 10.87 -4.46
N ARG A 330 33.76 11.66 -3.87
CA ARG A 330 33.28 12.94 -4.37
C ARG A 330 33.43 13.98 -3.26
N GLU A 331 33.92 15.15 -3.62
CA GLU A 331 33.99 16.29 -2.69
C GLU A 331 32.60 16.85 -2.38
N ILE A 332 32.44 17.45 -1.19
CA ILE A 332 31.20 18.10 -0.79
C ILE A 332 31.31 19.59 -1.08
N ARG A 333 30.38 20.09 -1.90
CA ARG A 333 30.26 21.49 -2.28
C ARG A 333 28.83 21.95 -2.06
N MET A 334 28.66 23.19 -1.62
CA MET A 334 27.38 23.89 -1.54
C MET A 334 27.56 25.29 -2.12
N ASP A 335 26.66 25.73 -2.99
CA ASP A 335 26.67 27.06 -3.62
C ASP A 335 28.01 27.47 -4.22
N GLY A 336 28.69 26.52 -4.87
CA GLY A 336 30.02 26.71 -5.47
C GLY A 336 31.20 26.67 -4.48
N VAL A 337 30.93 26.79 -3.18
CA VAL A 337 31.94 26.69 -2.11
C VAL A 337 32.30 25.24 -1.84
N ARG A 338 33.60 24.96 -1.78
CA ARG A 338 34.11 23.62 -1.42
C ARG A 338 34.23 23.50 0.10
N LEU A 339 33.42 22.61 0.68
CA LEU A 339 33.36 22.38 2.12
C LEU A 339 34.33 21.26 2.52
N LEU A 340 34.27 20.11 1.86
CA LEU A 340 35.14 18.97 2.13
C LEU A 340 35.75 18.42 0.84
N THR A 341 37.08 18.28 0.81
CA THR A 341 37.84 17.72 -0.31
C THR A 341 37.87 16.20 -0.29
N THR A 342 38.10 15.56 -1.44
CA THR A 342 38.32 14.11 -1.54
C THR A 342 39.51 13.63 -0.70
N ALA A 343 40.54 14.45 -0.54
CA ALA A 343 41.68 14.14 0.33
C ALA A 343 41.29 14.11 1.81
N GLN A 344 40.47 15.06 2.28
CA GLN A 344 39.96 15.06 3.65
C GLN A 344 39.07 13.84 3.92
N ILE A 345 38.23 13.45 2.95
CA ILE A 345 37.37 12.27 3.02
C ILE A 345 38.23 10.98 3.04
N LYS A 346 39.23 10.88 2.17
CA LYS A 346 40.17 9.75 2.14
C LYS A 346 40.93 9.60 3.46
N ASN A 347 41.32 10.71 4.08
CA ASN A 347 41.96 10.69 5.39
C ASN A 347 41.03 10.14 6.48
N SER A 348 39.72 10.43 6.44
CA SER A 348 38.75 9.80 7.34
C SER A 348 38.65 8.29 7.11
N LEU A 349 38.58 7.86 5.84
CA LEU A 349 38.57 6.44 5.48
C LEU A 349 39.82 5.70 5.99
N ASP A 350 41.00 6.30 5.85
CA ASP A 350 42.26 5.68 6.24
C ASP A 350 42.41 5.47 7.75
N ARG A 351 41.73 6.28 8.56
CA ARG A 351 41.64 6.08 10.02
C ARG A 351 40.90 4.78 10.36
N PHE A 352 39.93 4.39 9.55
CA PHE A 352 39.09 3.21 9.76
C PHE A 352 39.42 2.03 8.82
N LYS A 353 40.58 2.04 8.15
CA LYS A 353 40.99 1.03 7.14
C LYS A 353 40.96 -0.45 7.58
N ARG A 354 40.86 -0.73 8.89
CA ARG A 354 40.74 -2.10 9.41
C ARG A 354 39.29 -2.62 9.37
N ILE A 355 38.33 -1.73 9.19
CA ILE A 355 36.91 -2.06 9.10
C ILE A 355 36.61 -2.31 7.62
N PRO A 356 36.04 -3.47 7.25
CA PRO A 356 35.67 -3.76 5.87
C PRO A 356 34.69 -2.73 5.30
N THR A 357 34.72 -2.53 3.99
CA THR A 357 33.77 -1.65 3.32
C THR A 357 32.34 -2.14 3.53
N GLY A 358 31.46 -1.22 3.95
CA GLY A 358 30.07 -1.48 4.24
C GLY A 358 29.46 -0.42 5.16
N PRO A 359 28.19 -0.58 5.57
CA PRO A 359 27.43 0.49 6.23
C PRO A 359 28.05 0.94 7.55
N ARG A 360 28.71 0.03 8.27
CA ARG A 360 29.44 0.36 9.51
C ARG A 360 30.63 1.30 9.26
N LEU A 361 31.40 1.06 8.20
CA LEU A 361 32.51 1.94 7.84
C LEU A 361 31.97 3.31 7.42
N ALA A 362 30.92 3.33 6.59
CA ALA A 362 30.31 4.57 6.11
C ALA A 362 29.83 5.44 7.28
N ALA A 363 29.08 4.88 8.23
CA ALA A 363 28.59 5.63 9.39
C ALA A 363 29.71 6.26 10.24
N LEU A 364 30.82 5.52 10.47
CA LEU A 364 31.97 6.05 11.21
C LEU A 364 32.69 7.18 10.44
N VAL A 365 32.75 7.04 9.12
CA VAL A 365 33.33 8.09 8.26
C VAL A 365 32.43 9.31 8.26
N GLU A 366 31.12 9.14 8.13
CA GLU A 366 30.11 10.21 8.14
C GLU A 366 30.19 11.02 9.45
N GLU A 367 30.29 10.36 10.61
CA GLU A 367 30.52 11.03 11.90
C GLU A 367 31.79 11.90 11.88
N GLU A 368 32.91 11.39 11.35
CA GLU A 368 34.15 12.18 11.18
C GLU A 368 33.99 13.32 10.15
N LEU A 369 33.18 13.13 9.10
CA LEU A 369 32.92 14.17 8.11
C LEU A 369 32.09 15.30 8.70
N HIS A 370 31.09 15.02 9.55
CA HIS A 370 30.34 16.06 10.26
C HIS A 370 31.25 16.88 11.17
N GLU A 371 32.13 16.25 11.95
CA GLU A 371 33.10 17.00 12.76
C GLU A 371 34.02 17.89 11.91
N LYS A 372 34.45 17.40 10.75
CA LYS A 372 35.28 18.18 9.82
C LYS A 372 34.51 19.32 9.17
N LEU A 373 33.22 19.12 8.93
CA LEU A 373 32.32 20.14 8.39
C LEU A 373 32.10 21.26 9.42
N GLU A 374 31.87 20.94 10.70
CA GLU A 374 31.77 21.93 11.77
C GLU A 374 33.06 22.76 11.91
N ARG A 375 34.23 22.08 11.87
CA ARG A 375 35.53 22.79 11.86
C ARG A 375 35.72 23.63 10.61
N ARG A 376 35.11 23.27 9.48
CA ARG A 376 35.14 24.07 8.25
C ARG A 376 34.30 25.32 8.40
N PHE A 377 33.14 25.25 9.05
CA PHE A 377 32.34 26.42 9.38
C PHE A 377 33.10 27.37 10.33
N ASP A 378 33.84 26.86 11.32
CA ASP A 378 34.70 27.69 12.18
C ASP A 378 35.82 28.41 11.40
N GLN A 379 36.30 27.81 10.31
CA GLN A 379 37.30 28.43 9.42
C GLN A 379 36.67 29.49 8.53
N LEU A 380 35.51 29.20 7.93
CA LEU A 380 34.78 30.15 7.08
C LEU A 380 34.32 31.38 7.87
N ALA A 381 33.99 31.23 9.15
CA ALA A 381 33.65 32.35 10.02
C ALA A 381 34.79 33.38 10.19
N LYS A 382 36.03 33.02 9.84
CA LYS A 382 37.19 33.92 9.84
C LYS A 382 37.52 34.50 8.47
N ASP A 383 36.75 34.12 7.45
CA ASP A 383 36.94 34.58 6.08
C ASP A 383 36.26 35.94 5.92
N ASP A 384 37.04 36.95 5.52
CA ASP A 384 36.55 38.33 5.37
C ASP A 384 35.42 38.41 4.33
N GLU A 385 35.45 37.59 3.27
CA GLU A 385 34.43 37.58 2.22
C GLU A 385 33.08 37.10 2.75
N LEU A 386 33.09 36.08 3.61
CA LEU A 386 31.87 35.57 4.24
C LEU A 386 31.31 36.58 5.28
N GLN A 387 32.18 37.26 6.01
CA GLN A 387 31.77 38.31 6.96
C GLN A 387 31.16 39.51 6.23
N GLU A 388 31.76 39.95 5.13
CA GLU A 388 31.20 41.01 4.29
C GLU A 388 29.85 40.62 3.69
N GLU A 389 29.72 39.37 3.19
CA GLU A 389 28.44 38.85 2.70
C GLU A 389 27.36 38.86 3.79
N MET A 390 27.70 38.38 4.99
CA MET A 390 26.79 38.37 6.13
C MET A 390 26.35 39.78 6.55
N LEU A 391 27.28 40.74 6.61
CA LEU A 391 26.97 42.14 6.96
C LEU A 391 26.18 42.86 5.86
N GLY A 392 26.22 42.35 4.63
CA GLY A 392 25.48 42.86 3.48
C GLY A 392 24.04 42.36 3.37
N LEU A 393 23.61 41.42 4.22
CA LEU A 393 22.25 40.88 4.23
C LEU A 393 21.21 41.97 4.51
N ASP A 394 20.06 41.89 3.84
CA ASP A 394 18.93 42.78 4.12
C ASP A 394 18.20 42.39 5.43
N VAL A 395 17.20 43.19 5.81
CA VAL A 395 16.48 42.99 7.09
C VAL A 395 15.72 41.67 7.12
N ASP A 396 15.12 41.27 5.99
CA ASP A 396 14.32 40.04 5.92
C ASP A 396 15.23 38.81 5.99
N GLU A 397 16.36 38.84 5.29
CA GLU A 397 17.39 37.80 5.36
C GLU A 397 18.01 37.69 6.76
N GLN A 398 18.28 38.82 7.43
CA GLN A 398 18.78 38.81 8.80
C GLN A 398 17.77 38.17 9.76
N LEU A 399 16.47 38.44 9.61
CA LEU A 399 15.43 37.79 10.41
C LEU A 399 15.38 36.28 10.16
N GLU A 400 15.57 35.81 8.92
CA GLU A 400 15.64 34.37 8.61
C GLU A 400 16.86 33.68 9.27
N TYR A 401 18.03 34.29 9.12
CA TYR A 401 19.28 33.70 9.60
C TYR A 401 19.51 33.87 11.11
N PHE A 402 19.02 34.94 11.74
CA PHE A 402 19.34 35.23 13.14
C PHE A 402 18.10 35.38 14.04
N GLY A 403 16.90 35.52 13.46
CA GLY A 403 15.68 35.84 14.21
C GLY A 403 15.60 37.30 14.66
N SER A 404 16.62 38.11 14.35
CA SER A 404 16.72 39.52 14.71
C SER A 404 17.68 40.24 13.76
N THR A 405 17.65 41.57 13.77
CA THR A 405 18.65 42.39 13.06
C THR A 405 19.99 42.33 13.79
N ILE A 406 21.09 42.25 13.03
CA ILE A 406 22.44 42.15 13.59
C ILE A 406 23.17 43.49 13.54
N ALA A 407 23.98 43.77 14.55
CA ALA A 407 24.87 44.93 14.61
C ALA A 407 26.10 44.59 15.47
N PRO A 408 27.04 43.77 14.97
CA PRO A 408 28.19 43.34 15.77
C PRO A 408 29.07 44.51 16.17
N TYR A 409 29.53 44.51 17.42
CA TYR A 409 30.33 45.59 18.01
C TYR A 409 31.84 45.31 18.00
N ASP A 410 32.24 44.05 17.87
CA ASP A 410 33.65 43.63 17.79
C ASP A 410 33.88 42.43 16.85
N GLU A 411 35.16 42.08 16.65
CA GLU A 411 35.57 40.96 15.78
C GLU A 411 35.11 39.60 16.33
N GLU A 412 34.94 39.45 17.65
CA GLU A 412 34.55 38.19 18.27
C GLU A 412 33.06 37.92 18.01
N GLU A 413 32.22 38.94 18.18
CA GLU A 413 30.80 38.92 17.86
C GLU A 413 30.56 38.78 16.36
N THR A 414 31.33 39.49 15.53
CA THR A 414 31.28 39.34 14.06
C THR A 414 31.56 37.89 13.65
N ARG A 415 32.57 37.26 14.25
CA ARG A 415 32.91 35.86 13.98
C ARG A 415 31.84 34.89 14.47
N ALA A 416 31.25 35.16 15.64
CA ALA A 416 30.18 34.32 16.18
C ALA A 416 28.93 34.35 15.28
N LEU A 417 28.54 35.52 14.79
CA LEU A 417 27.45 35.66 13.82
C LEU A 417 27.80 35.02 12.47
N ALA A 418 29.02 35.21 11.97
CA ALA A 418 29.47 34.60 10.72
C ALA A 418 29.45 33.07 10.78
N ARG A 419 29.71 32.50 11.96
CA ARG A 419 29.59 31.06 12.20
C ARG A 419 28.15 30.57 12.12
N ILE A 420 27.20 31.30 12.73
CA ILE A 420 25.76 30.98 12.64
C ILE A 420 25.31 31.06 11.17
N TYR A 421 25.72 32.13 10.48
CA TYR A 421 25.44 32.32 9.06
C TYR A 421 25.95 31.15 8.21
N ALA A 422 27.23 30.78 8.34
CA ALA A 422 27.82 29.65 7.63
C ALA A 422 27.09 28.32 7.91
N ALA A 423 26.76 28.05 9.17
CA ALA A 423 26.08 26.83 9.58
C ALA A 423 24.69 26.71 8.96
N LYS A 424 23.91 27.80 8.96
CA LYS A 424 22.57 27.84 8.35
C LYS A 424 22.62 27.80 6.83
N ARG A 425 23.47 28.63 6.21
CA ARG A 425 23.63 28.70 4.75
C ARG A 425 24.02 27.35 4.16
N PHE A 426 24.96 26.65 4.80
CA PHE A 426 25.47 25.38 4.31
C PHE A 426 24.89 24.16 5.06
N ALA A 427 23.75 24.30 5.74
CA ALA A 427 23.15 23.22 6.54
C ALA A 427 22.93 21.93 5.73
N ARG A 428 22.53 22.06 4.46
CA ARG A 428 22.34 20.92 3.52
C ARG A 428 23.61 20.09 3.25
N ALA A 429 24.79 20.59 3.64
CA ALA A 429 26.01 19.79 3.62
C ALA A 429 25.95 18.60 4.57
N HIS A 430 25.22 18.69 5.68
CA HIS A 430 24.96 17.54 6.56
C HIS A 430 24.12 16.50 5.82
N ASP A 431 23.01 16.89 5.16
CA ASP A 431 22.20 15.98 4.36
C ASP A 431 23.00 15.29 3.24
N SER A 432 23.97 16.00 2.64
CA SER A 432 24.89 15.44 1.64
C SER A 432 25.84 14.40 2.23
N ILE A 433 26.21 14.51 3.51
CA ILE A 433 26.99 13.49 4.23
C ILE A 433 26.09 12.29 4.54
N ASP A 434 24.91 12.54 5.13
CA ASP A 434 23.95 11.51 5.56
C ASP A 434 23.41 10.66 4.39
N SER A 435 23.23 11.28 3.22
CA SER A 435 22.82 10.58 2.00
C SER A 435 23.96 9.80 1.32
N ALA A 436 25.17 9.87 1.88
CA ALA A 436 26.41 9.32 1.36
C ALA A 436 26.80 9.88 -0.02
N ALA A 437 26.46 11.13 -0.35
CA ALA A 437 26.77 11.75 -1.64
C ALA A 437 28.29 11.97 -1.86
N TRP A 438 29.10 11.82 -0.81
CA TRP A 438 30.56 11.77 -0.87
C TRP A 438 31.10 10.49 -1.52
N LEU A 439 30.25 9.48 -1.78
CA LEU A 439 30.57 8.27 -2.54
C LEU A 439 30.05 8.35 -3.98
N ARG A 440 30.84 7.85 -4.92
CA ARG A 440 30.46 7.64 -6.32
C ARG A 440 29.96 6.22 -6.52
N VAL A 441 28.77 5.93 -6.01
CA VAL A 441 28.13 4.60 -6.06
C VAL A 441 28.11 4.02 -7.47
N ASP A 442 27.80 4.83 -8.50
CA ASP A 442 27.86 4.41 -9.90
C ASP A 442 29.22 3.81 -10.27
N ARG A 443 30.30 4.52 -9.95
CA ARG A 443 31.66 4.06 -10.28
C ARG A 443 31.97 2.75 -9.56
N ILE A 444 31.59 2.65 -8.29
CA ILE A 444 31.81 1.45 -7.48
C ILE A 444 31.09 0.26 -8.12
N GLY A 445 29.78 0.36 -8.33
CA GLY A 445 29.00 -0.74 -8.90
C GLY A 445 29.45 -1.10 -10.31
N MET A 446 29.70 -0.12 -11.19
CA MET A 446 30.21 -0.35 -12.55
C MET A 446 31.55 -1.09 -12.53
N ARG A 447 32.48 -0.71 -11.64
CA ARG A 447 33.79 -1.35 -11.49
C ARG A 447 33.65 -2.80 -11.01
N LEU A 448 32.77 -3.07 -10.05
CA LEU A 448 32.58 -4.41 -9.49
C LEU A 448 31.84 -5.36 -10.44
N LEU A 449 30.85 -4.85 -11.18
CA LEU A 449 30.09 -5.63 -12.14
C LEU A 449 30.76 -5.71 -13.51
N GLY A 450 31.66 -4.79 -13.85
CA GLY A 450 32.27 -4.69 -15.17
C GLY A 450 31.32 -4.13 -16.23
N LYS A 451 30.41 -3.22 -15.83
CA LYS A 451 29.38 -2.62 -16.68
C LYS A 451 29.65 -1.15 -17.00
N GLY A 452 29.09 -0.67 -18.11
CA GLY A 452 29.15 0.75 -18.51
C GLY A 452 28.07 1.64 -17.86
N ASN A 453 27.03 1.04 -17.31
CA ASN A 453 25.93 1.69 -16.60
C ASN A 453 25.33 0.72 -15.56
N LEU A 454 24.64 1.28 -14.57
CA LEU A 454 23.84 0.52 -13.60
C LEU A 454 22.37 0.90 -13.77
N SER A 455 21.49 -0.09 -13.69
CA SER A 455 20.07 0.14 -13.40
C SER A 455 19.89 0.81 -12.04
N ALA A 456 18.71 1.38 -11.80
CA ALA A 456 18.31 1.93 -10.52
C ALA A 456 18.39 0.88 -9.40
N ALA A 457 17.96 -0.36 -9.67
CA ALA A 457 17.99 -1.45 -8.71
C ALA A 457 19.43 -1.82 -8.32
N GLU A 458 20.33 -2.02 -9.30
CA GLU A 458 21.74 -2.32 -9.04
C GLU A 458 22.44 -1.19 -8.30
N TRP A 459 22.15 0.06 -8.69
CA TRP A 459 22.70 1.24 -8.01
C TRP A 459 22.24 1.30 -6.55
N LEU A 460 20.94 1.14 -6.30
CA LEU A 460 20.37 1.17 -4.95
C LEU A 460 20.92 0.03 -4.11
N TYR A 461 21.00 -1.17 -4.65
CA TYR A 461 21.57 -2.32 -3.97
C TYR A 461 23.04 -2.10 -3.61
N THR A 462 23.83 -1.54 -4.54
CA THR A 462 25.22 -1.14 -4.29
C THR A 462 25.30 -0.11 -3.17
N LYS A 463 24.45 0.94 -3.19
CA LYS A 463 24.39 1.95 -2.11
C LYS A 463 24.10 1.29 -0.76
N LEU A 464 23.09 0.41 -0.68
CA LEU A 464 22.70 -0.28 0.55
C LEU A 464 23.81 -1.19 1.09
N LEU A 465 24.63 -1.76 0.20
CA LEU A 465 25.79 -2.57 0.58
C LEU A 465 26.97 -1.72 1.07
N VAL A 466 27.22 -0.56 0.47
CA VAL A 466 28.39 0.27 0.80
C VAL A 466 28.11 1.24 1.96
N ALA A 467 26.99 1.95 1.91
CA ALA A 467 26.67 3.03 2.83
C ALA A 467 25.46 2.73 3.72
N GLY A 468 24.61 1.78 3.33
CA GLY A 468 23.32 1.57 4.00
C GLY A 468 22.28 2.55 3.50
N GLY A 469 21.52 3.16 4.42
CA GLY A 469 20.34 3.96 4.08
C GLY A 469 19.04 3.15 4.00
N GLN A 470 18.99 2.03 4.73
CA GLN A 470 17.76 1.25 4.89
C GLN A 470 16.69 2.02 5.66
N ALA A 471 15.42 1.82 5.29
CA ALA A 471 14.27 2.38 6.01
C ALA A 471 13.93 1.54 7.27
N LYS A 472 14.82 1.58 8.27
CA LYS A 472 14.71 0.77 9.51
C LYS A 472 13.48 1.08 10.38
N HIS A 473 12.86 2.24 10.18
CA HIS A 473 11.66 2.68 10.91
C HIS A 473 10.37 2.05 10.37
N VAL A 474 10.40 1.49 9.16
CA VAL A 474 9.26 0.81 8.52
C VAL A 474 9.04 -0.52 9.20
N ARG A 475 7.78 -0.79 9.57
CA ARG A 475 7.36 -1.98 10.31
C ARG A 475 6.66 -3.01 9.44
N TYR A 476 5.97 -2.58 8.38
CA TYR A 476 5.24 -3.47 7.49
C TYR A 476 5.42 -3.07 6.03
N VAL A 477 5.59 -4.07 5.17
CA VAL A 477 5.62 -3.92 3.71
C VAL A 477 4.65 -4.92 3.12
N MET A 478 3.67 -4.43 2.37
CA MET A 478 2.72 -5.23 1.62
C MET A 478 3.07 -5.14 0.14
N ILE A 479 3.11 -6.27 -0.56
CA ILE A 479 3.33 -6.32 -2.00
C ILE A 479 2.16 -7.06 -2.63
N ASP A 480 1.39 -6.35 -3.46
CA ASP A 480 0.32 -6.93 -4.27
C ASP A 480 0.89 -7.43 -5.61
N GLU A 481 0.25 -8.46 -6.17
CA GLU A 481 0.66 -9.12 -7.42
C GLU A 481 2.17 -9.48 -7.45
N VAL A 482 2.67 -10.06 -6.35
CA VAL A 482 4.10 -10.32 -6.13
C VAL A 482 4.76 -11.17 -7.22
N GLN A 483 3.98 -11.98 -7.96
CA GLN A 483 4.48 -12.77 -9.07
C GLN A 483 4.96 -11.93 -10.28
N ASP A 484 4.66 -10.62 -10.30
CA ASP A 484 5.11 -9.69 -11.33
C ASP A 484 6.47 -9.06 -10.99
N TYR A 485 6.99 -9.29 -9.78
CA TYR A 485 8.28 -8.80 -9.34
C TYR A 485 9.40 -9.77 -9.73
N THR A 486 10.54 -9.22 -10.13
CA THR A 486 11.77 -9.96 -10.39
C THR A 486 12.52 -10.26 -9.09
N GLU A 487 13.42 -11.23 -9.12
CA GLU A 487 14.30 -11.54 -7.99
C GLU A 487 15.09 -10.31 -7.53
N VAL A 488 15.62 -9.52 -8.47
CA VAL A 488 16.36 -8.29 -8.17
C VAL A 488 15.51 -7.30 -7.38
N GLN A 489 14.26 -7.07 -7.81
CA GLN A 489 13.36 -6.16 -7.09
C GLN A 489 13.08 -6.66 -5.68
N LEU A 490 12.78 -7.96 -5.52
CA LEU A 490 12.53 -8.56 -4.21
C LEU A 490 13.76 -8.50 -3.29
N MET A 491 14.97 -8.75 -3.83
CA MET A 491 16.22 -8.62 -3.08
C MET A 491 16.46 -7.18 -2.62
N VAL A 492 16.19 -6.19 -3.48
CA VAL A 492 16.31 -4.77 -3.13
C VAL A 492 15.31 -4.40 -2.03
N LEU A 493 14.03 -4.77 -2.19
CA LEU A 493 12.99 -4.49 -1.18
C LEU A 493 13.31 -5.13 0.17
N ALA A 494 13.68 -6.42 0.17
CA ALA A 494 14.06 -7.14 1.37
C ALA A 494 15.26 -6.47 2.08
N ARG A 495 16.25 -5.99 1.33
CA ARG A 495 17.42 -5.31 1.89
C ARG A 495 17.14 -3.88 2.35
N TYR A 496 16.25 -3.17 1.66
CA TYR A 496 15.88 -1.79 1.97
C TYR A 496 15.02 -1.69 3.23
N PHE A 497 14.17 -2.69 3.50
CA PHE A 497 13.27 -2.74 4.66
C PHE A 497 13.62 -3.88 5.65
N PRO A 498 14.80 -3.84 6.30
CA PRO A 498 15.36 -5.00 7.03
C PRO A 498 14.59 -5.41 8.30
N ASN A 499 13.80 -4.50 8.87
CA ASN A 499 13.02 -4.74 10.09
C ASN A 499 11.53 -4.94 9.80
N ALA A 500 11.12 -4.82 8.54
CA ALA A 500 9.71 -4.87 8.19
C ALA A 500 9.22 -6.32 8.15
N ARG A 501 7.96 -6.50 8.49
CA ARG A 501 7.23 -7.74 8.23
C ARG A 501 6.57 -7.64 6.87
N PHE A 502 6.73 -8.68 6.06
CA PHE A 502 6.23 -8.71 4.68
C PHE A 502 4.90 -9.46 4.57
N LEU A 503 3.98 -8.88 3.81
CA LEU A 503 2.79 -9.55 3.33
C LEU A 503 2.86 -9.57 1.81
N LEU A 504 3.01 -10.75 1.24
CA LEU A 504 3.28 -10.97 -0.18
C LEU A 504 2.04 -11.65 -0.75
N LEU A 505 1.27 -10.97 -1.60
CA LEU A 505 0.07 -11.54 -2.19
C LEU A 505 0.27 -11.75 -3.67
N GLY A 506 -0.16 -12.89 -4.19
CA GLY A 506 -0.08 -13.15 -5.62
C GLY A 506 -0.75 -14.43 -6.06
N ASP A 507 -0.68 -14.64 -7.37
CA ASP A 507 -1.09 -15.86 -8.05
C ASP A 507 0.02 -16.24 -9.03
N GLU A 508 0.80 -17.28 -8.74
CA GLU A 508 1.93 -17.70 -9.58
C GLU A 508 1.47 -18.05 -11.02
N ASN A 509 0.20 -18.44 -11.19
CA ASN A 509 -0.39 -18.73 -12.49
C ASN A 509 -0.73 -17.46 -13.30
N GLN A 510 -0.66 -16.28 -12.68
CA GLN A 510 -0.82 -14.98 -13.35
C GLN A 510 0.51 -14.27 -13.63
N ALA A 511 1.65 -14.94 -13.48
CA ALA A 511 2.94 -14.44 -13.92
C ALA A 511 3.02 -14.46 -15.47
N ILE A 512 2.58 -13.36 -16.09
CA ILE A 512 2.46 -13.23 -17.56
C ILE A 512 3.72 -12.67 -18.24
N PHE A 513 4.69 -12.20 -17.45
CA PHE A 513 5.96 -11.65 -17.90
C PHE A 513 7.07 -12.71 -17.81
N GLU A 514 8.08 -12.55 -18.67
CA GLU A 514 9.30 -13.35 -18.57
C GLU A 514 10.18 -12.80 -17.45
N HIS A 515 11.04 -13.67 -16.89
CA HIS A 515 12.05 -13.29 -15.88
C HIS A 515 11.49 -12.75 -14.55
N THR A 516 10.22 -13.02 -14.21
CA THR A 516 9.70 -12.77 -12.86
C THR A 516 10.09 -13.88 -11.89
N ALA A 517 10.15 -13.54 -10.61
CA ALA A 517 10.50 -14.48 -9.55
C ALA A 517 9.40 -15.54 -9.38
N SER A 518 9.79 -16.80 -9.22
CA SER A 518 8.87 -17.82 -8.74
C SER A 518 8.59 -17.63 -7.24
N PHE A 519 7.52 -18.26 -6.74
CA PHE A 519 7.28 -18.29 -5.29
C PHE A 519 8.37 -19.06 -4.55
N ALA A 520 9.07 -20.00 -5.20
CA ALA A 520 10.24 -20.66 -4.62
C ALA A 520 11.43 -19.69 -4.45
N ASP A 521 11.67 -18.81 -5.43
CA ASP A 521 12.72 -17.78 -5.34
C ASP A 521 12.40 -16.75 -4.27
N LEU A 522 11.15 -16.30 -4.21
CA LEU A 522 10.66 -15.43 -3.14
C LEU A 522 10.91 -16.05 -1.77
N ARG A 523 10.55 -17.33 -1.56
CA ARG A 523 10.80 -18.03 -0.29
C ARG A 523 12.29 -18.02 0.05
N ARG A 524 13.15 -18.40 -0.89
CA ARG A 524 14.61 -18.39 -0.70
C ARG A 524 15.13 -17.01 -0.29
N ILE A 525 14.67 -15.94 -0.95
CA ILE A 525 15.09 -14.56 -0.65
C ILE A 525 14.67 -14.16 0.76
N PHE A 526 13.40 -14.36 1.12
CA PHE A 526 12.87 -13.92 2.42
C PHE A 526 13.28 -14.81 3.59
N GLU A 527 13.51 -16.11 3.38
CA GLU A 527 14.11 -16.98 4.40
C GLU A 527 15.55 -16.54 4.72
N ALA A 528 16.35 -16.24 3.69
CA ALA A 528 17.73 -15.79 3.87
C ALA A 528 17.84 -14.42 4.55
N THR A 529 16.88 -13.53 4.31
CA THR A 529 16.93 -12.13 4.78
C THR A 529 16.12 -11.85 6.04
N HIS A 530 14.98 -12.53 6.23
CA HIS A 530 14.01 -12.29 7.31
C HIS A 530 13.74 -13.52 8.19
N GLY A 531 14.35 -14.66 7.89
CA GLY A 531 14.39 -15.84 8.77
C GLY A 531 13.21 -16.82 8.64
N GLY A 532 12.21 -16.54 7.81
CA GLY A 532 11.13 -17.50 7.53
C GLY A 532 9.96 -16.90 6.74
N VAL A 533 9.25 -17.78 6.01
CA VAL A 533 8.04 -17.44 5.25
C VAL A 533 6.90 -18.38 5.66
N ALA A 534 5.81 -17.83 6.20
CA ALA A 534 4.57 -18.57 6.38
C ALA A 534 3.72 -18.48 5.11
N GLU A 535 2.81 -19.43 4.89
CA GLU A 535 1.96 -19.48 3.71
C GLU A 535 0.49 -19.66 4.07
N CYS A 536 -0.39 -18.94 3.35
CA CYS A 536 -1.83 -19.11 3.36
C CYS A 536 -2.33 -19.24 1.93
N SER A 537 -3.30 -20.12 1.70
CA SER A 537 -3.95 -20.27 0.40
C SER A 537 -5.35 -19.65 0.38
N LEU A 538 -5.73 -19.06 -0.76
CA LEU A 538 -7.09 -18.64 -1.05
C LEU A 538 -7.56 -19.35 -2.32
N THR A 539 -8.34 -20.42 -2.16
CA THR A 539 -8.71 -21.33 -3.26
C THR A 539 -10.12 -21.09 -3.79
N THR A 540 -10.83 -20.12 -3.23
CA THR A 540 -12.22 -19.83 -3.60
C THR A 540 -12.28 -18.59 -4.49
N SER A 541 -12.93 -18.68 -5.65
CA SER A 541 -13.19 -17.53 -6.53
C SER A 541 -14.54 -16.90 -6.17
N TYR A 542 -14.53 -15.61 -5.91
CA TYR A 542 -15.73 -14.82 -5.62
C TYR A 542 -16.17 -13.98 -6.82
N ARG A 543 -15.40 -14.01 -7.90
CA ARG A 543 -15.54 -13.09 -9.04
C ARG A 543 -16.23 -13.74 -10.22
N SER A 544 -15.71 -14.88 -10.67
CA SER A 544 -16.09 -15.50 -11.93
C SER A 544 -17.12 -16.61 -11.71
N SER A 545 -17.98 -16.85 -12.70
CA SER A 545 -18.93 -17.98 -12.66
C SER A 545 -18.22 -19.33 -12.52
N PRO A 546 -18.90 -20.39 -12.06
CA PRO A 546 -18.34 -21.73 -12.01
C PRO A 546 -17.77 -22.20 -13.36
N GLU A 547 -18.43 -21.90 -14.47
CA GLU A 547 -18.01 -22.33 -15.82
C GLU A 547 -16.74 -21.60 -16.29
N ILE A 548 -16.60 -20.31 -15.98
CA ILE A 548 -15.37 -19.56 -16.25
C ILE A 548 -14.24 -20.07 -15.35
N THR A 549 -14.55 -20.35 -14.09
CA THR A 549 -13.60 -20.88 -13.09
C THR A 549 -13.06 -22.23 -13.52
N GLU A 550 -13.94 -23.14 -13.95
CA GLU A 550 -13.58 -24.46 -14.48
C GLU A 550 -12.71 -24.33 -15.74
N LEU A 551 -13.04 -23.39 -16.63
CA LEU A 551 -12.26 -23.17 -17.85
C LEU A 551 -10.83 -22.74 -17.54
N PHE A 552 -10.59 -21.74 -16.67
CA PHE A 552 -9.20 -21.40 -16.34
C PHE A 552 -8.55 -22.45 -15.43
N ALA A 553 -9.31 -23.18 -14.61
CA ALA A 553 -8.79 -24.28 -13.80
C ALA A 553 -8.24 -25.42 -14.67
N SER A 554 -8.83 -25.67 -15.84
CA SER A 554 -8.31 -26.65 -16.81
C SER A 554 -6.89 -26.34 -17.31
N LEU A 555 -6.43 -25.09 -17.15
CA LEU A 555 -5.08 -24.65 -17.48
C LEU A 555 -4.11 -24.77 -16.31
N LEU A 556 -4.52 -25.32 -15.18
CA LEU A 556 -3.67 -25.56 -14.02
C LEU A 556 -3.26 -27.03 -13.94
N ASP A 557 -2.41 -27.37 -12.98
CA ASP A 557 -2.12 -28.75 -12.63
C ASP A 557 -3.32 -29.36 -11.89
N GLU A 558 -3.57 -30.66 -12.06
CA GLU A 558 -4.78 -31.34 -11.55
C GLU A 558 -4.99 -31.13 -10.04
N ASP A 559 -3.92 -31.20 -9.23
CA ASP A 559 -3.99 -31.01 -7.78
C ASP A 559 -4.45 -29.61 -7.38
N VAL A 560 -4.08 -28.59 -8.16
CA VAL A 560 -4.52 -27.21 -7.92
C VAL A 560 -5.96 -27.05 -8.37
N ALA A 561 -6.30 -27.57 -9.56
CA ALA A 561 -7.63 -27.46 -10.14
C ALA A 561 -8.72 -28.10 -9.26
N MET A 562 -8.45 -29.26 -8.64
CA MET A 562 -9.41 -29.96 -7.78
C MET A 562 -9.81 -29.18 -6.51
N ASN A 563 -8.98 -28.23 -6.07
CA ASN A 563 -9.23 -27.46 -4.86
C ASN A 563 -9.89 -26.10 -5.13
N LEU A 564 -10.16 -25.77 -6.41
CA LEU A 564 -10.80 -24.53 -6.80
C LEU A 564 -12.32 -24.64 -6.68
N SER A 565 -12.93 -23.59 -6.16
CA SER A 565 -14.39 -23.45 -6.12
C SER A 565 -14.80 -22.04 -6.52
N SER A 566 -16.05 -21.88 -6.98
CA SER A 566 -16.67 -20.57 -7.19
C SER A 566 -17.90 -20.43 -6.30
N VAL A 567 -18.10 -19.23 -5.76
CA VAL A 567 -19.29 -18.86 -4.97
C VAL A 567 -20.35 -18.18 -5.85
N GLN A 568 -20.02 -17.87 -7.11
CA GLN A 568 -20.97 -17.30 -8.05
C GLN A 568 -21.99 -18.34 -8.54
N ARG A 569 -23.11 -17.84 -9.04
CA ARG A 569 -24.14 -18.68 -9.68
C ARG A 569 -23.62 -19.26 -10.99
N ALA A 570 -24.19 -20.40 -11.38
CA ALA A 570 -24.03 -20.91 -12.74
C ALA A 570 -24.35 -19.81 -13.75
N GLY A 571 -23.41 -19.58 -14.66
CA GLY A 571 -23.43 -18.52 -15.64
C GLY A 571 -23.65 -19.05 -17.05
N THR A 572 -23.22 -18.26 -18.03
CA THR A 572 -23.22 -18.71 -19.43
C THR A 572 -21.95 -19.52 -19.69
N PRO A 573 -22.04 -20.75 -20.23
CA PRO A 573 -20.85 -21.52 -20.59
C PRO A 573 -19.94 -20.77 -21.57
N PRO A 574 -18.61 -20.92 -21.45
CA PRO A 574 -17.66 -20.32 -22.39
C PRO A 574 -17.93 -20.66 -23.85
N GLU A 575 -18.00 -19.65 -24.71
CA GLU A 575 -18.12 -19.85 -26.16
C GLU A 575 -16.73 -20.03 -26.78
N LYS A 576 -16.48 -21.18 -27.41
CA LYS A 576 -15.26 -21.46 -28.19
C LYS A 576 -15.60 -21.37 -29.68
N LEU A 577 -15.10 -20.35 -30.37
CA LEU A 577 -15.45 -20.04 -31.76
C LEU A 577 -14.21 -20.11 -32.66
N VAL A 578 -14.38 -20.77 -33.79
CA VAL A 578 -13.34 -20.92 -34.82
C VAL A 578 -13.86 -20.39 -36.15
N ARG A 579 -13.07 -19.53 -36.81
CA ARG A 579 -13.39 -19.00 -38.14
C ARG A 579 -12.23 -19.30 -39.11
N PRO A 580 -12.50 -19.84 -40.31
CA PRO A 580 -11.45 -20.33 -41.20
C PRO A 580 -10.70 -19.21 -41.93
N ASP A 581 -11.28 -18.01 -42.02
CA ASP A 581 -10.75 -16.90 -42.80
C ASP A 581 -11.00 -15.55 -42.14
N THR A 582 -10.23 -14.53 -42.52
CA THR A 582 -10.30 -13.19 -41.94
C THR A 582 -11.68 -12.54 -42.09
N ARG A 583 -12.40 -12.78 -43.19
CA ARG A 583 -13.71 -12.14 -43.40
C ARG A 583 -14.76 -12.72 -42.45
N SER A 584 -14.79 -14.04 -42.30
CA SER A 584 -15.70 -14.68 -41.35
C SER A 584 -15.32 -14.41 -39.89
N TYR A 585 -14.02 -14.27 -39.60
CA TYR A 585 -13.51 -13.82 -38.30
C TYR A 585 -13.99 -12.40 -37.92
N LEU A 586 -13.80 -11.43 -38.82
CA LEU A 586 -14.23 -10.04 -38.56
C LEU A 586 -15.75 -9.93 -38.44
N ALA A 587 -16.51 -10.64 -39.28
CA ALA A 587 -17.97 -10.68 -39.17
C ALA A 587 -18.43 -11.26 -37.82
N GLU A 588 -17.71 -12.24 -37.29
CA GLU A 588 -18.01 -12.80 -35.96
C GLU A 588 -17.70 -11.80 -34.85
N LEU A 589 -16.55 -11.13 -34.88
CA LEU A 589 -16.23 -10.07 -33.93
C LEU A 589 -17.29 -8.97 -33.95
N GLU A 590 -17.70 -8.52 -35.14
CA GLU A 590 -18.77 -7.54 -35.29
C GLU A 590 -20.10 -7.99 -34.69
N ARG A 591 -20.45 -9.28 -34.83
CA ARG A 591 -21.63 -9.87 -34.20
C ARG A 591 -21.52 -9.87 -32.67
N LEU A 592 -20.36 -10.25 -32.14
CA LEU A 592 -20.13 -10.33 -30.69
C LEU A 592 -20.20 -8.95 -30.02
N ILE A 593 -19.57 -7.94 -30.64
CA ILE A 593 -19.59 -6.56 -30.12
C ILE A 593 -20.94 -5.87 -30.34
N GLY A 594 -21.67 -6.21 -31.41
CA GLY A 594 -22.97 -5.61 -31.73
C GLY A 594 -24.18 -6.26 -31.06
N GLY A 595 -24.07 -7.51 -30.59
CA GLY A 595 -25.16 -8.29 -30.01
C GLY A 595 -25.23 -8.28 -28.47
N SER A 596 -24.42 -7.46 -27.82
CA SER A 596 -24.34 -7.39 -26.37
C SER A 596 -25.08 -6.14 -25.87
N ASP A 597 -26.16 -6.32 -25.09
CA ASP A 597 -26.85 -5.21 -24.43
C ASP A 597 -25.85 -4.45 -23.54
N THR A 598 -25.65 -3.16 -23.83
CA THR A 598 -24.65 -2.29 -23.21
C THR A 598 -24.98 -1.87 -21.77
N ASP A 599 -26.01 -2.46 -21.17
CA ASP A 599 -26.46 -2.15 -19.81
C ASP A 599 -25.58 -2.79 -18.71
N GLY A 600 -24.67 -3.71 -19.08
CA GLY A 600 -23.82 -4.52 -18.18
C GLY A 600 -22.35 -4.11 -18.01
N GLY A 601 -21.93 -2.92 -18.48
CA GLY A 601 -20.53 -2.46 -18.39
C GLY A 601 -19.71 -2.68 -19.67
N PRO A 602 -18.40 -2.37 -19.67
CA PRO A 602 -17.58 -2.44 -20.88
C PRO A 602 -17.19 -3.89 -21.24
N ILE A 603 -17.18 -4.18 -22.54
CA ILE A 603 -16.71 -5.46 -23.11
C ILE A 603 -15.23 -5.33 -23.41
N ALA A 604 -14.41 -6.26 -22.91
CA ALA A 604 -12.99 -6.29 -23.24
C ALA A 604 -12.72 -7.20 -24.43
N LEU A 605 -12.16 -6.63 -25.48
CA LEU A 605 -11.51 -7.34 -26.57
C LEU A 605 -10.02 -7.43 -26.26
N ILE A 606 -9.58 -8.59 -25.74
CA ILE A 606 -8.22 -8.83 -25.31
C ILE A 606 -7.43 -9.53 -26.41
N VAL A 607 -6.22 -9.02 -26.68
CA VAL A 607 -5.23 -9.62 -27.57
C VAL A 607 -3.86 -9.70 -26.92
N GLN A 608 -2.99 -10.57 -27.42
CA GLN A 608 -1.61 -10.68 -26.93
C GLN A 608 -0.72 -9.55 -27.42
N ARG A 609 -0.82 -9.21 -28.70
CA ARG A 609 0.19 -8.38 -29.39
C ARG A 609 -0.33 -7.01 -29.79
N ARG A 610 0.52 -6.00 -29.63
CA ARG A 610 0.23 -4.61 -30.04
C ARG A 610 -0.01 -4.46 -31.54
N GLU A 611 0.59 -5.31 -32.37
CA GLU A 611 0.30 -5.34 -33.81
C GLU A 611 -1.15 -5.75 -34.10
N THR A 612 -1.69 -6.70 -33.33
CA THR A 612 -3.09 -7.14 -33.45
C THR A 612 -4.03 -6.02 -33.02
N VAL A 613 -3.70 -5.25 -31.96
CA VAL A 613 -4.47 -4.06 -31.55
C VAL A 613 -4.60 -3.08 -32.71
N ARG A 614 -3.49 -2.65 -33.32
CA ARG A 614 -3.50 -1.69 -34.44
C ARG A 614 -4.26 -2.22 -35.65
N TRP A 615 -4.16 -3.52 -35.91
CA TRP A 615 -4.87 -4.15 -37.01
C TRP A 615 -6.38 -4.16 -36.77
N LEU A 616 -6.84 -4.61 -35.58
CA LEU A 616 -8.25 -4.65 -35.21
C LEU A 616 -8.87 -3.26 -35.11
N GLU A 617 -8.17 -2.28 -34.55
CA GLU A 617 -8.59 -0.87 -34.53
C GLU A 617 -8.92 -0.38 -35.95
N LYS A 618 -8.05 -0.68 -36.91
CA LYS A 618 -8.26 -0.32 -38.32
C LYS A 618 -9.45 -1.05 -38.97
N GLN A 619 -9.74 -2.29 -38.56
CA GLN A 619 -10.85 -3.05 -39.13
C GLN A 619 -12.20 -2.70 -38.51
N LEU A 620 -12.23 -2.47 -37.19
CA LEU A 620 -13.46 -2.25 -36.42
C LEU A 620 -13.83 -0.78 -36.27
N GLY A 621 -12.88 0.14 -36.45
CA GLY A 621 -13.08 1.60 -36.40
C GLY A 621 -13.70 2.04 -35.07
N ASP A 622 -14.66 2.97 -35.14
CA ASP A 622 -15.32 3.59 -33.99
C ASP A 622 -16.14 2.61 -33.11
N ARG A 623 -16.24 1.33 -33.50
CA ARG A 623 -16.91 0.30 -32.71
C ARG A 623 -16.09 -0.14 -31.49
N VAL A 624 -14.78 0.09 -31.51
CA VAL A 624 -13.88 -0.24 -30.41
C VAL A 624 -13.10 1.00 -29.99
N ARG A 625 -12.87 1.14 -28.69
CA ARG A 625 -11.95 2.13 -28.14
C ARG A 625 -10.66 1.42 -27.73
N VAL A 626 -9.55 1.78 -28.35
CA VAL A 626 -8.24 1.35 -27.86
C VAL A 626 -7.98 2.04 -26.53
N LEU A 627 -7.64 1.26 -25.51
CA LEU A 627 -7.32 1.79 -24.20
C LEU A 627 -5.80 1.95 -24.09
N GLU A 628 -5.35 3.13 -23.69
CA GLU A 628 -3.93 3.43 -23.42
C GLU A 628 -3.65 3.42 -21.90
N PRO A 629 -2.40 3.26 -21.43
CA PRO A 629 -2.09 3.09 -20.00
C PRO A 629 -2.58 4.22 -19.07
N ALA A 630 -2.73 5.44 -19.59
CA ALA A 630 -3.22 6.59 -18.83
C ALA A 630 -4.75 6.76 -18.87
N ASP A 631 -5.46 5.95 -19.65
CA ASP A 631 -6.90 6.06 -19.81
C ASP A 631 -7.66 5.44 -18.63
N THR A 632 -8.77 6.07 -18.27
CA THR A 632 -9.75 5.47 -17.38
C THR A 632 -10.66 4.51 -18.13
N LEU A 633 -11.06 3.44 -17.45
CA LEU A 633 -11.99 2.46 -18.02
C LEU A 633 -13.37 3.12 -18.25
N PRO A 634 -13.93 3.06 -19.48
CA PRO A 634 -15.24 3.62 -19.76
C PRO A 634 -16.35 2.84 -19.04
N ALA A 635 -17.47 3.51 -18.78
CA ALA A 635 -18.63 2.90 -18.13
C ALA A 635 -19.33 1.86 -19.03
N SER A 636 -19.25 1.98 -20.35
CA SER A 636 -19.84 1.06 -21.32
C SER A 636 -19.13 1.11 -22.67
N GLY A 637 -19.47 0.18 -23.56
CA GLY A 637 -18.88 0.04 -24.90
C GLY A 637 -17.81 -1.04 -24.98
N VAL A 638 -17.09 -1.11 -26.10
CA VAL A 638 -16.04 -2.12 -26.33
C VAL A 638 -14.67 -1.50 -26.21
N VAL A 639 -13.85 -2.05 -25.33
CA VAL A 639 -12.45 -1.66 -25.16
C VAL A 639 -11.53 -2.70 -25.78
N LEU A 640 -10.59 -2.26 -26.59
CA LEU A 640 -9.56 -3.09 -27.20
C LEU A 640 -8.23 -2.83 -26.49
N LEU A 641 -7.63 -3.88 -25.95
CA LEU A 641 -6.41 -3.77 -25.13
C LEU A 641 -5.57 -5.04 -25.20
N THR A 642 -4.29 -4.89 -24.84
CA THR A 642 -3.41 -6.06 -24.67
C THR A 642 -3.66 -6.76 -23.34
N LEU A 643 -3.30 -8.05 -23.24
CA LEU A 643 -3.37 -8.79 -21.98
C LEU A 643 -2.62 -8.09 -20.83
N ALA A 644 -1.45 -7.53 -21.10
CA ALA A 644 -0.66 -6.80 -20.09
C ALA A 644 -1.44 -5.62 -19.48
N MET A 645 -2.28 -4.96 -20.28
CA MET A 645 -3.12 -3.85 -19.83
C MET A 645 -4.43 -4.32 -19.17
N ALA A 646 -4.94 -5.48 -19.59
CA ALA A 646 -6.13 -6.07 -18.99
C ALA A 646 -5.85 -6.67 -17.60
N LYS A 647 -4.60 -7.00 -17.29
CA LYS A 647 -4.21 -7.52 -15.98
C LYS A 647 -4.50 -6.48 -14.89
N GLY A 648 -5.13 -6.93 -13.82
CA GLY A 648 -5.65 -6.06 -12.75
C GLY A 648 -7.00 -5.41 -13.05
N LEU A 649 -7.44 -5.39 -14.30
CA LEU A 649 -8.80 -4.94 -14.64
C LEU A 649 -9.79 -6.10 -14.61
N GLU A 650 -11.08 -5.77 -14.61
CA GLU A 650 -12.20 -6.69 -14.53
C GLU A 650 -13.27 -6.28 -15.53
N PHE A 651 -13.83 -7.25 -16.23
CA PHE A 651 -14.81 -7.02 -17.27
C PHE A 651 -15.97 -8.00 -17.17
N ASP A 652 -17.17 -7.50 -17.41
CA ASP A 652 -18.39 -8.30 -17.44
C ASP A 652 -18.33 -9.40 -18.51
N HIS A 653 -17.88 -8.98 -19.69
CA HIS A 653 -17.69 -9.82 -20.85
C HIS A 653 -16.28 -9.64 -21.41
N VAL A 654 -15.57 -10.75 -21.57
CA VAL A 654 -14.26 -10.80 -22.22
C VAL A 654 -14.34 -11.59 -23.52
N ILE A 655 -13.76 -11.04 -24.59
CA ILE A 655 -13.52 -11.71 -25.86
C ILE A 655 -12.01 -11.80 -26.04
N ILE A 656 -11.46 -13.02 -26.03
CA ILE A 656 -10.06 -13.28 -26.39
C ILE A 656 -10.02 -13.46 -27.91
N ALA A 657 -9.52 -12.45 -28.62
CA ALA A 657 -9.69 -12.35 -30.07
C ALA A 657 -8.67 -13.18 -30.88
N ASP A 658 -7.60 -13.64 -30.23
CA ASP A 658 -6.47 -14.36 -30.82
C ASP A 658 -6.19 -15.66 -30.06
N ALA A 659 -7.24 -16.42 -29.73
CA ALA A 659 -7.15 -17.69 -28.98
C ALA A 659 -6.59 -18.87 -29.82
N ASP A 660 -5.54 -18.62 -30.59
CA ASP A 660 -4.91 -19.58 -31.51
C ASP A 660 -3.53 -20.04 -31.02
N GLY A 661 -2.97 -21.06 -31.67
CA GLY A 661 -1.65 -21.62 -31.31
C GLY A 661 -0.44 -20.72 -31.61
N ARG A 662 -0.61 -19.62 -32.36
CA ARG A 662 0.47 -18.65 -32.61
C ARG A 662 0.64 -17.72 -31.42
N ASP A 663 -0.48 -17.24 -30.88
CA ASP A 663 -0.52 -16.32 -29.74
C ASP A 663 -0.53 -17.05 -28.39
N TYR A 664 -1.00 -18.29 -28.38
CA TYR A 664 -0.99 -19.19 -27.22
C TYR A 664 -0.39 -20.56 -27.59
N PRO A 665 0.93 -20.66 -27.83
CA PRO A 665 1.60 -21.95 -28.07
C PRO A 665 1.62 -22.82 -26.81
N ASP A 666 1.88 -24.12 -26.94
CA ASP A 666 2.02 -25.03 -25.79
C ASP A 666 3.33 -24.76 -25.01
N THR A 667 3.28 -23.74 -24.15
CA THR A 667 4.38 -23.31 -23.29
C THR A 667 3.84 -22.85 -21.93
N PRO A 668 4.61 -22.99 -20.83
CA PRO A 668 4.15 -22.53 -19.50
C PRO A 668 3.75 -21.06 -19.45
N LEU A 669 4.47 -20.19 -20.17
CA LEU A 669 4.16 -18.75 -20.22
C LEU A 669 2.83 -18.49 -20.95
N ALA A 670 2.59 -19.14 -22.09
CA ALA A 670 1.33 -19.01 -22.81
C ALA A 670 0.15 -19.56 -22.00
N LYS A 671 0.34 -20.68 -21.28
CA LYS A 671 -0.66 -21.24 -20.34
C LYS A 671 -1.06 -20.21 -19.28
N ARG A 672 -0.08 -19.59 -18.61
CA ARG A 672 -0.30 -18.50 -17.63
C ARG A 672 -0.97 -17.27 -18.24
N ARG A 673 -0.59 -16.90 -19.46
CA ARG A 673 -1.22 -15.79 -20.18
C ARG A 673 -2.69 -16.08 -20.53
N LEU A 674 -3.00 -17.29 -20.98
CA LEU A 674 -4.36 -17.70 -21.30
C LEU A 674 -5.22 -17.77 -20.03
N TYR A 675 -4.68 -18.38 -18.96
CA TYR A 675 -5.27 -18.37 -17.62
C TYR A 675 -5.64 -16.93 -17.18
N THR A 676 -4.67 -16.02 -17.30
CA THR A 676 -4.86 -14.62 -16.90
C THR A 676 -5.93 -13.94 -17.75
N ALA A 677 -5.91 -14.14 -19.08
CA ALA A 677 -6.90 -13.58 -19.99
C ALA A 677 -8.33 -14.05 -19.66
N ILE A 678 -8.49 -15.36 -19.42
CA ILE A 678 -9.79 -15.96 -19.09
C ILE A 678 -10.31 -15.42 -17.75
N SER A 679 -9.43 -15.35 -16.75
CA SER A 679 -9.81 -14.91 -15.40
C SER A 679 -10.18 -13.42 -15.29
N ARG A 680 -10.06 -12.63 -16.36
CA ARG A 680 -10.55 -11.24 -16.39
C ARG A 680 -12.08 -11.15 -16.50
N ALA A 681 -12.73 -12.23 -16.92
CA ALA A 681 -14.18 -12.30 -17.11
C ALA A 681 -14.92 -12.60 -15.80
N THR A 682 -16.00 -11.86 -15.53
CA THR A 682 -16.92 -12.16 -14.42
C THR A 682 -18.11 -13.02 -14.86
N HIS A 683 -18.79 -12.66 -15.96
CA HIS A 683 -20.06 -13.31 -16.35
C HIS A 683 -20.03 -14.03 -17.69
N ARG A 684 -19.34 -13.49 -18.69
CA ARG A 684 -19.28 -14.09 -20.03
C ARG A 684 -17.88 -14.09 -20.60
N ILE A 685 -17.52 -15.18 -21.27
CA ILE A 685 -16.26 -15.29 -22.00
C ILE A 685 -16.46 -15.92 -23.38
N THR A 686 -15.79 -15.33 -24.37
CA THR A 686 -15.69 -15.88 -25.73
C THR A 686 -14.21 -16.04 -26.12
N LEU A 687 -13.83 -17.23 -26.56
CA LEU A 687 -12.52 -17.55 -27.13
C LEU A 687 -12.68 -17.63 -28.65
N LEU A 688 -12.06 -16.70 -29.38
CA LEU A 688 -12.15 -16.65 -30.84
C LEU A 688 -10.77 -16.89 -31.47
N ALA A 689 -10.70 -17.82 -32.41
CA ALA A 689 -9.50 -18.09 -33.20
C ALA A 689 -9.78 -18.00 -34.70
N GLN A 690 -8.82 -17.42 -35.44
CA GLN A 690 -8.75 -17.54 -36.89
C GLN A 690 -7.91 -18.77 -37.26
N GLY A 691 -8.56 -19.87 -37.68
CA GLY A 691 -7.89 -21.13 -38.00
C GLY A 691 -8.22 -22.24 -37.01
N ALA A 692 -7.30 -22.61 -36.12
CA ALA A 692 -7.53 -23.59 -35.06
C ALA A 692 -7.39 -22.93 -33.69
N LEU A 693 -8.12 -23.42 -32.69
CA LEU A 693 -7.90 -23.00 -31.30
C LEU A 693 -6.51 -23.43 -30.82
N THR A 694 -6.02 -22.74 -29.81
CA THR A 694 -4.80 -23.15 -29.10
C THR A 694 -4.90 -24.60 -28.59
N PRO A 695 -3.80 -25.38 -28.68
CA PRO A 695 -3.75 -26.73 -28.14
C PRO A 695 -3.83 -26.78 -26.60
N LEU A 696 -3.72 -25.64 -25.92
CA LEU A 696 -3.83 -25.54 -24.46
C LEU A 696 -5.25 -25.83 -23.94
N LEU A 697 -6.25 -25.89 -24.81
CA LEU A 697 -7.66 -26.09 -24.47
C LEU A 697 -8.19 -27.49 -24.86
N ASP A 698 -7.30 -28.37 -25.33
CA ASP A 698 -7.59 -29.73 -25.82
C ASP A 698 -7.51 -30.81 -24.73
#